data_AF-A0A1V3XCG0-F1
#
_entry.id   AF-A0A1V3XCG0-F1
#
_cell.length_a   1.000
_cell.length_b   1.000
_cell.length_c   1.000
_cell.angle_alpha   90.00
_cell.angle_beta   90.00
_cell.angle_gamma   90.00
#
_symmetry.space_group_name_H-M   'P 1'
#
loop_
_entity.id
_entity.type
_entity.pdbx_description
1 polymer ?
#
loop_
_entity_poly.entity_id
_entity_poly.type
_entity_poly.pdbx_seq_one_letter_code
_entity_poly.pdbx_strand_id
1 'polypeptide(L)'
;MTPVAVIGMACRLPGGVDSPKKLWEALLRGDDTVTEVPADRWDADEYYDPEPGVPGRTVCKWGSFLDNVGDFDPEFFGITEKEATAIDPQHRLLLETAWEAMEHAGLTPEKMAESLTGVFVGLNHGDYQFVHIDAEAFDGPYGNTGTNSCFASGRISYALRLHGPAVTVDTACSSSLFATHLACRSLSDGESDLAFAAGVYVMMEPRRFASASAQNMLSPTGHCHAFDAAADGFVSGEGSVVLLLKRLPDALRDGDRVLAVVRGTAANQDGHTVSIATPSVQAQSMVYRAALAAAGVEPGSVGLVEAHGTGTPVGDPIEYESLAEVYGIDRPCALTSAKPNFGHTQAAAGALGLMKAILALQHGVIPRNLHFTCLPDDMARISTKLFVPQEITPWPTNGEQVRRAAVSSYGISGTNVHAIVEQAPEITAHDDVPTTPTEGELIFPLSATSADALRQTAGRLADWVDAQGPAWSVSDLAYTLARRRTHRPVRTSVLANNAAELSVALREIAGDETPYQAAVGQDDLGPVWVFSGQGSQWAAMGADLLANEPVFAATIAELEPLIARESGFSVTEAMTAPETVTGIDRVQPTLFAMQVALAATMKSYGVRPGAVIGHSLGESAAAVAAGALSLQDGAKVICRRSRLMTRISGSGAMASVELPAQQVLSELMARGVNDVVVAVVASPQSTVIGGATEAVRELVAAWEQREVMAREVAVDVASHSPQVDPILDDLYEILADLEPLAPEVPYYSATLFDPREEPYCDANYWVDNLRHTVRFGAAVQAALEDGYRVFAELAPHPLLTRAVEKTAESLDIPVAALAGMRREQPLPHGLRGLLADLHSAGAAVDFSVFYPAGQLVEAPLPTWTHRSLLLNRAGHDHQGQGGSSVVVHPLLGSHVRLPEEPERHVWQTDVGTEALPWLADHQIHSAPALPGAAYCEMALAAARTILGEVSEVRDMRFEQMLLLDEETPLSVVGSVKSPGSSTSWWRPSRRAGRSGAARRCCTSPKTRTSHPPTMSPACWPATCAPRRGPSYGNGSTSTACNTVPPSPDWAPRTLRTGRQHGAGRGLAARRDAVTAAGLCDPPRPVGCLFPGCRRSSRRAGRGQRRFDVAIGCRTDPCLRLHP
;
A
#
# COMPACT_ATOMS: atom_id res chain seq x y z
N MET A 1 -10.29 20.92 23.12
CA MET A 1 -9.57 19.88 22.36
C MET A 1 -8.09 20.20 22.48
N THR A 2 -7.24 19.20 22.68
CA THR A 2 -5.77 19.43 22.64
C THR A 2 -5.37 19.62 21.19
N PRO A 3 -4.55 20.63 20.82
CA PRO A 3 -4.06 20.77 19.46
C PRO A 3 -3.35 19.49 18.98
N VAL A 4 -3.64 19.05 17.76
CA VAL A 4 -3.12 17.80 17.19
C VAL A 4 -2.15 18.15 16.06
N ALA A 5 -0.93 17.66 16.15
CA ALA A 5 0.07 17.76 15.09
C ALA A 5 -0.21 16.71 14.00
N VAL A 6 -0.10 17.12 12.74
CA VAL A 6 0.07 16.21 11.61
C VAL A 6 1.57 15.99 11.43
N ILE A 7 2.03 14.76 11.62
CA ILE A 7 3.48 14.44 11.60
C ILE A 7 3.89 13.65 10.35
N GLY A 8 2.95 12.96 9.72
CA GLY A 8 3.16 12.18 8.49
C GLY A 8 1.96 12.24 7.57
N MET A 9 2.19 12.15 6.25
CA MET A 9 1.13 12.12 5.25
C MET A 9 1.56 11.24 4.06
N ALA A 10 0.62 10.53 3.46
CA ALA A 10 0.84 9.77 2.23
C ALA A 10 -0.43 9.73 1.38
N CYS A 11 -0.28 9.60 0.07
CA CYS A 11 -1.42 9.50 -0.85
C CYS A 11 -1.15 8.63 -2.08
N ARG A 12 -2.23 8.14 -2.66
CA ARG A 12 -2.31 7.61 -4.02
C ARG A 12 -3.45 8.31 -4.73
N LEU A 13 -3.15 9.03 -5.79
CA LEU A 13 -4.08 9.83 -6.56
C LEU A 13 -3.82 9.62 -8.07
N PRO A 14 -4.85 9.84 -8.91
CA PRO A 14 -4.72 9.78 -10.37
C PRO A 14 -3.58 10.65 -10.92
N GLY A 15 -3.07 10.31 -12.11
CA GLY A 15 -1.96 11.03 -12.76
C GLY A 15 -0.58 10.69 -12.18
N GLY A 16 -0.38 9.50 -11.63
CA GLY A 16 0.89 9.06 -11.04
C GLY A 16 1.29 9.80 -9.76
N VAL A 17 0.32 10.41 -9.07
CA VAL A 17 0.55 11.18 -7.84
C VAL A 17 0.57 10.23 -6.63
N ASP A 18 1.77 9.88 -6.19
CA ASP A 18 2.05 8.89 -5.15
C ASP A 18 2.61 9.49 -3.83
N SER A 19 2.64 10.81 -3.70
CA SER A 19 3.21 11.50 -2.54
C SER A 19 2.67 12.92 -2.36
N PRO A 20 2.71 13.48 -1.13
CA PRO A 20 2.31 14.87 -0.88
C PRO A 20 3.07 15.88 -1.75
N LYS A 21 4.35 15.62 -2.02
CA LYS A 21 5.18 16.44 -2.93
C LYS A 21 4.62 16.45 -4.35
N LYS A 22 4.34 15.28 -4.94
CA LYS A 22 3.77 15.21 -6.30
C LYS A 22 2.37 15.80 -6.37
N LEU A 23 1.57 15.69 -5.30
CA LEU A 23 0.27 16.37 -5.20
C LEU A 23 0.46 17.89 -5.28
N TRP A 24 1.39 18.43 -4.51
CA TRP A 24 1.68 19.87 -4.55
C TRP A 24 2.11 20.34 -5.94
N GLU A 25 3.02 19.62 -6.58
CA GLU A 25 3.47 19.94 -7.94
C GLU A 25 2.33 19.89 -8.97
N ALA A 26 1.45 18.89 -8.87
CA ALA A 26 0.27 18.77 -9.74
C ALA A 26 -0.73 19.92 -9.53
N LEU A 27 -0.97 20.31 -8.27
CA LEU A 27 -1.83 21.46 -7.94
C LEU A 27 -1.28 22.78 -8.49
N LEU A 28 0.04 22.99 -8.46
CA LEU A 28 0.68 24.18 -9.00
C LEU A 28 0.67 24.23 -10.53
N ARG A 29 0.90 23.09 -11.20
CA ARG A 29 0.70 22.99 -12.66
C ARG A 29 -0.77 23.19 -13.04
N GLY A 30 -1.66 22.89 -12.09
CA GLY A 30 -3.10 22.92 -12.28
C GLY A 30 -3.56 21.80 -13.20
N ASP A 31 -3.06 20.60 -12.94
CA ASP A 31 -3.41 19.38 -13.65
C ASP A 31 -4.89 19.02 -13.38
N ASP A 32 -5.60 18.60 -14.42
CA ASP A 32 -6.92 17.98 -14.37
C ASP A 32 -6.76 16.50 -14.74
N THR A 33 -7.02 15.61 -13.79
CA THR A 33 -6.82 14.17 -13.94
C THR A 33 -8.08 13.42 -14.35
N VAL A 34 -9.15 14.13 -14.74
CA VAL A 34 -10.34 13.49 -15.28
C VAL A 34 -10.08 12.96 -16.69
N THR A 35 -10.44 11.70 -16.91
CA THR A 35 -10.37 11.00 -18.19
C THR A 35 -11.72 10.33 -18.49
N GLU A 36 -11.87 9.78 -19.68
CA GLU A 36 -12.93 8.80 -19.94
C GLU A 36 -12.67 7.54 -19.09
N VAL A 37 -13.73 6.77 -18.77
CA VAL A 37 -13.59 5.51 -18.02
C VAL A 37 -12.60 4.58 -18.75
N PRO A 38 -11.54 4.10 -18.07
CA PRO A 38 -10.60 3.15 -18.65
C PRO A 38 -11.25 1.81 -19.00
N ALA A 39 -10.86 1.23 -20.14
CA ALA A 39 -11.44 -0.01 -20.67
C ALA A 39 -11.18 -1.24 -19.77
N ASP A 40 -10.14 -1.21 -18.94
CA ASP A 40 -9.83 -2.24 -17.94
C ASP A 40 -10.73 -2.17 -16.69
N ARG A 41 -11.52 -1.09 -16.53
CA ARG A 41 -12.52 -0.95 -15.46
C ARG A 41 -13.88 -1.51 -15.87
N TRP A 42 -14.47 -0.92 -16.91
CA TRP A 42 -15.68 -1.40 -17.58
C TRP A 42 -15.83 -0.72 -18.95
N ASP A 43 -16.65 -1.29 -19.82
CA ASP A 43 -16.99 -0.68 -21.10
C ASP A 43 -17.88 0.55 -20.89
N ALA A 44 -17.34 1.75 -21.10
CA ALA A 44 -18.06 3.01 -20.91
C ALA A 44 -19.30 3.11 -21.83
N ASP A 45 -19.19 2.62 -23.07
CA ASP A 45 -20.26 2.70 -24.07
C ASP A 45 -21.45 1.80 -23.71
N GLU A 46 -21.21 0.72 -22.96
CA GLU A 46 -22.26 -0.16 -22.45
C GLU A 46 -23.21 0.55 -21.47
N TYR A 47 -22.72 1.55 -20.74
CA TYR A 47 -23.49 2.25 -19.71
C TYR A 47 -23.83 3.70 -20.07
N TYR A 48 -23.09 4.31 -21.01
CA TYR A 48 -23.34 5.69 -21.40
C TYR A 48 -24.67 5.82 -22.17
N ASP A 49 -25.44 6.84 -21.82
CA ASP A 49 -26.54 7.36 -22.62
C ASP A 49 -26.62 8.88 -22.38
N PRO A 50 -26.55 9.72 -23.44
CA PRO A 50 -26.63 11.16 -23.28
C PRO A 50 -28.01 11.64 -22.79
N GLU A 51 -29.07 10.83 -22.89
CA GLU A 51 -30.40 11.17 -22.41
C GLU A 51 -30.49 10.92 -20.88
N PRO A 52 -30.78 11.95 -20.07
CA PRO A 52 -30.93 11.79 -18.63
C PRO A 52 -32.09 10.86 -18.25
N GLY A 53 -31.88 10.05 -17.21
CA GLY A 53 -32.94 9.23 -16.61
C GLY A 53 -33.22 7.90 -17.31
N VAL A 54 -32.43 7.51 -18.31
CA VAL A 54 -32.51 6.17 -18.91
C VAL A 54 -32.11 5.10 -17.89
N PRO A 55 -32.99 4.14 -17.53
CA PRO A 55 -32.69 3.15 -16.50
C PRO A 55 -31.45 2.31 -16.80
N GLY A 56 -30.55 2.21 -15.82
CA GLY A 56 -29.30 1.45 -15.96
C GLY A 56 -28.22 2.15 -16.79
N ARG A 57 -28.48 3.37 -17.29
CA ARG A 57 -27.53 4.17 -18.05
C ARG A 57 -27.07 5.40 -17.26
N THR A 58 -25.97 5.99 -17.70
CA THR A 58 -25.34 7.18 -17.11
C THR A 58 -25.09 8.24 -18.17
N VAL A 59 -25.32 9.52 -17.83
CA VAL A 59 -24.98 10.66 -18.68
C VAL A 59 -23.50 11.04 -18.56
N CYS A 60 -22.78 10.43 -17.62
CA CYS A 60 -21.39 10.68 -17.35
C CYS A 60 -20.56 9.44 -17.70
N LYS A 61 -19.62 9.62 -18.64
CA LYS A 61 -18.60 8.64 -19.02
C LYS A 61 -17.18 9.06 -18.59
N TRP A 62 -17.11 10.03 -17.68
CA TRP A 62 -15.88 10.66 -17.20
C TRP A 62 -15.62 10.28 -15.75
N GLY A 63 -14.35 10.20 -15.37
CA GLY A 63 -13.92 9.91 -14.01
C GLY A 63 -12.43 10.16 -13.83
N SER A 64 -11.93 10.20 -12.61
CA SER A 64 -10.50 10.23 -12.35
C SER A 64 -10.05 8.91 -11.72
N PHE A 65 -9.11 8.21 -12.36
CA PHE A 65 -8.78 6.82 -12.06
C PHE A 65 -7.30 6.64 -11.70
N LEU A 66 -7.03 5.73 -10.77
CA LEU A 66 -5.68 5.25 -10.49
C LEU A 66 -5.24 4.32 -11.62
N ASP A 67 -3.97 4.39 -12.01
CA ASP A 67 -3.49 3.59 -13.15
C ASP A 67 -3.50 2.08 -12.83
N ASN A 68 -2.92 1.68 -11.70
CA ASN A 68 -2.68 0.26 -11.37
C ASN A 68 -3.35 -0.17 -10.06
N VAL A 69 -4.68 -0.21 -10.03
CA VAL A 69 -5.47 -0.55 -8.83
C VAL A 69 -5.25 -1.99 -8.30
N GLY A 70 -4.81 -2.89 -9.18
CA GLY A 70 -4.49 -4.28 -8.82
C GLY A 70 -3.13 -4.46 -8.17
N ASP A 71 -2.25 -3.47 -8.25
CA ASP A 71 -0.85 -3.62 -7.87
C ASP A 71 -0.67 -3.57 -6.34
N PHE A 72 0.06 -4.56 -5.81
CA PHE A 72 0.34 -4.68 -4.38
C PHE A 72 1.59 -5.56 -4.13
N ASP A 73 2.29 -5.33 -3.02
CA ASP A 73 3.42 -6.15 -2.54
C ASP A 73 2.96 -7.09 -1.39
N PRO A 74 2.41 -8.28 -1.70
CA PRO A 74 1.79 -9.13 -0.69
C PRO A 74 2.81 -9.77 0.26
N GLU A 75 4.00 -10.11 -0.23
CA GLU A 75 5.05 -10.77 0.56
C GLU A 75 5.57 -9.86 1.67
N PHE A 76 5.68 -8.55 1.39
CA PHE A 76 6.06 -7.56 2.40
C PHE A 76 5.12 -7.55 3.62
N PHE A 77 3.82 -7.70 3.39
CA PHE A 77 2.81 -7.72 4.45
C PHE A 77 2.54 -9.13 5.02
N GLY A 78 3.30 -10.15 4.58
CA GLY A 78 3.09 -11.54 4.99
C GLY A 78 1.77 -12.13 4.49
N ILE A 79 1.24 -11.63 3.37
CA ILE A 79 -0.03 -12.03 2.78
C ILE A 79 0.25 -12.98 1.61
N THR A 80 -0.49 -14.08 1.54
CA THR A 80 -0.36 -14.99 0.38
C THR A 80 -0.98 -14.37 -0.88
N GLU A 81 -0.45 -14.69 -2.06
CA GLU A 81 -1.00 -14.19 -3.33
C GLU A 81 -2.51 -14.47 -3.49
N LYS A 82 -2.95 -15.66 -3.07
CA LYS A 82 -4.37 -16.04 -3.10
C LYS A 82 -5.24 -15.17 -2.21
N GLU A 83 -4.75 -14.82 -1.02
CA GLU A 83 -5.46 -13.89 -0.14
C GLU A 83 -5.44 -12.48 -0.74
N ALA A 84 -4.26 -11.98 -1.16
CA ALA A 84 -4.09 -10.64 -1.70
C ALA A 84 -4.97 -10.35 -2.92
N THR A 85 -5.13 -11.32 -3.83
CA THR A 85 -6.06 -11.23 -4.97
C THR A 85 -7.52 -11.08 -4.52
N ALA A 86 -7.90 -11.70 -3.41
CA ALA A 86 -9.24 -11.62 -2.84
C ALA A 86 -9.47 -10.36 -1.97
N ILE A 87 -8.41 -9.68 -1.52
CA ILE A 87 -8.53 -8.45 -0.74
C ILE A 87 -8.97 -7.30 -1.66
N ASP A 88 -9.98 -6.54 -1.20
CA ASP A 88 -10.41 -5.29 -1.84
C ASP A 88 -9.19 -4.37 -2.08
N PRO A 89 -8.97 -3.88 -3.31
CA PRO A 89 -7.91 -2.92 -3.61
C PRO A 89 -7.82 -1.73 -2.65
N GLN A 90 -8.96 -1.27 -2.12
CA GLN A 90 -9.01 -0.19 -1.13
C GLN A 90 -8.23 -0.55 0.15
N HIS A 91 -8.33 -1.79 0.62
CA HIS A 91 -7.59 -2.24 1.80
C HIS A 91 -6.08 -2.35 1.52
N ARG A 92 -5.71 -2.77 0.31
CA ARG A 92 -4.31 -2.88 -0.14
C ARG A 92 -3.64 -1.51 -0.26
N LEU A 93 -4.32 -0.56 -0.90
CA LEU A 93 -3.88 0.83 -0.97
C LEU A 93 -3.72 1.45 0.41
N LEU A 94 -4.66 1.17 1.33
CA LEU A 94 -4.57 1.64 2.71
C LEU A 94 -3.38 1.06 3.47
N LEU A 95 -3.02 -0.21 3.26
CA LEU A 95 -1.83 -0.82 3.88
C LEU A 95 -0.55 -0.11 3.44
N GLU A 96 -0.35 0.08 2.13
CA GLU A 96 0.83 0.78 1.61
C GLU A 96 0.86 2.24 2.04
N THR A 97 -0.25 2.97 1.88
CA THR A 97 -0.30 4.40 2.24
C THR A 97 -0.20 4.64 3.74
N ALA A 98 -0.68 3.73 4.60
CA ALA A 98 -0.44 3.83 6.04
C ALA A 98 1.03 3.60 6.39
N TRP A 99 1.67 2.61 5.78
CA TRP A 99 3.11 2.39 5.93
C TRP A 99 3.93 3.62 5.52
N GLU A 100 3.59 4.22 4.37
CA GLU A 100 4.27 5.40 3.87
C GLU A 100 4.03 6.63 4.74
N ALA A 101 2.83 6.81 5.30
CA ALA A 101 2.55 7.90 6.21
C ALA A 101 3.39 7.77 7.50
N MET A 102 3.62 6.54 7.98
CA MET A 102 4.54 6.24 9.08
C MET A 102 5.99 6.58 8.72
N GLU A 103 6.50 6.08 7.59
CA GLU A 103 7.88 6.41 7.15
C GLU A 103 8.04 7.91 6.87
N HIS A 104 7.01 8.58 6.35
CA HIS A 104 6.98 10.03 6.17
C HIS A 104 7.05 10.80 7.49
N ALA A 105 6.50 10.25 8.59
CA ALA A 105 6.68 10.78 9.93
C ALA A 105 8.06 10.45 10.54
N GLY A 106 8.86 9.64 9.86
CA GLY A 106 10.15 9.16 10.34
C GLY A 106 10.03 8.14 11.47
N LEU A 107 8.89 7.45 11.56
CA LEU A 107 8.67 6.37 12.52
C LEU A 107 8.95 5.01 11.85
N THR A 108 9.16 3.99 12.68
CA THR A 108 9.37 2.61 12.23
C THR A 108 8.35 1.70 12.92
N PRO A 109 8.04 0.51 12.36
CA PRO A 109 7.14 -0.46 12.98
C PRO A 109 7.56 -0.78 14.41
N GLU A 110 8.86 -0.89 14.69
CA GLU A 110 9.37 -1.23 16.02
C GLU A 110 9.07 -0.14 17.05
N LYS A 111 9.09 1.14 16.63
CA LYS A 111 8.70 2.27 17.50
C LYS A 111 7.20 2.35 17.72
N MET A 112 6.40 1.82 16.80
CA MET A 112 4.93 1.84 16.87
C MET A 112 4.35 0.55 17.47
N ALA A 113 5.11 -0.54 17.43
CA ALA A 113 4.69 -1.85 17.88
C ALA A 113 4.23 -1.80 19.33
N GLU A 114 3.12 -2.47 19.59
CA GLU A 114 2.50 -2.57 20.91
C GLU A 114 2.02 -1.22 21.50
N SER A 115 2.04 -0.13 20.72
CA SER A 115 1.52 1.17 21.16
C SER A 115 -0.01 1.25 21.07
N LEU A 116 -0.60 2.18 21.81
CA LEU A 116 -2.01 2.56 21.68
C LEU A 116 -2.24 3.45 20.45
N THR A 117 -1.69 3.09 19.29
CA THR A 117 -1.96 3.81 18.05
C THR A 117 -3.33 3.44 17.52
N GLY A 118 -4.22 4.42 17.35
CA GLY A 118 -5.54 4.24 16.75
C GLY A 118 -5.52 4.29 15.22
N VAL A 119 -6.47 3.65 14.56
CA VAL A 119 -6.65 3.61 13.11
C VAL A 119 -8.09 3.96 12.75
N PHE A 120 -8.30 5.15 12.18
CA PHE A 120 -9.62 5.66 11.81
C PHE A 120 -9.69 5.84 10.29
N VAL A 121 -10.51 5.02 9.63
CA VAL A 121 -10.59 4.95 8.18
C VAL A 121 -11.98 5.38 7.70
N GLY A 122 -12.03 6.38 6.83
CA GLY A 122 -13.19 6.64 6.00
C GLY A 122 -13.19 5.72 4.79
N LEU A 123 -14.16 4.82 4.71
CA LEU A 123 -14.35 3.95 3.56
C LEU A 123 -15.85 3.77 3.37
N ASN A 124 -16.32 4.07 2.17
CA ASN A 124 -17.66 3.71 1.75
C ASN A 124 -17.55 2.66 0.64
N HIS A 125 -18.64 1.91 0.45
CA HIS A 125 -18.86 1.05 -0.71
C HIS A 125 -18.05 -0.26 -0.81
N GLY A 126 -18.75 -1.35 -1.14
CA GLY A 126 -18.17 -2.68 -1.37
C GLY A 126 -18.17 -3.08 -2.84
N ASP A 127 -17.59 -2.27 -3.74
CA ASP A 127 -17.58 -2.57 -5.18
C ASP A 127 -16.92 -3.92 -5.47
N TYR A 128 -15.85 -4.23 -4.74
CA TYR A 128 -15.17 -5.50 -4.85
C TYR A 128 -16.03 -6.69 -4.38
N GLN A 129 -17.07 -6.48 -3.57
CA GLN A 129 -18.04 -7.54 -3.24
C GLN A 129 -18.81 -8.00 -4.48
N PHE A 130 -19.17 -7.07 -5.37
CA PHE A 130 -19.80 -7.43 -6.65
C PHE A 130 -18.83 -8.20 -7.54
N VAL A 131 -17.55 -7.80 -7.58
CA VAL A 131 -16.50 -8.54 -8.28
C VAL A 131 -16.35 -9.97 -7.74
N HIS A 132 -16.41 -10.14 -6.42
CA HIS A 132 -16.39 -11.45 -5.78
C HIS A 132 -17.59 -12.31 -6.15
N ILE A 133 -18.78 -11.72 -6.24
CA ILE A 133 -20.01 -12.43 -6.66
C ILE A 133 -19.87 -12.86 -8.13
N ASP A 134 -19.46 -11.94 -9.01
CA ASP A 134 -19.31 -12.21 -10.44
C ASP A 134 -18.19 -13.24 -10.72
N ALA A 135 -17.17 -13.30 -9.88
CA ALA A 135 -16.08 -14.28 -9.96
C ALA A 135 -16.33 -15.58 -9.17
N GLU A 136 -17.53 -15.76 -8.58
CA GLU A 136 -17.87 -16.91 -7.71
C GLU A 136 -16.87 -17.14 -6.56
N ALA A 137 -16.19 -16.07 -6.12
CA ALA A 137 -15.15 -16.10 -5.10
C ALA A 137 -15.67 -15.80 -3.69
N PHE A 138 -16.90 -15.27 -3.58
CA PHE A 138 -17.46 -14.80 -2.30
C PHE A 138 -17.64 -15.92 -1.27
N ASP A 139 -18.01 -17.13 -1.71
CA ASP A 139 -18.16 -18.30 -0.82
C ASP A 139 -16.80 -18.93 -0.44
N GLY A 140 -15.70 -18.41 -0.98
CA GLY A 140 -14.34 -18.84 -0.67
C GLY A 140 -13.84 -18.34 0.69
N PRO A 141 -12.66 -18.82 1.16
CA PRO A 141 -12.13 -18.53 2.50
C PRO A 141 -11.86 -17.04 2.75
N TYR A 142 -11.70 -16.24 1.69
CA TYR A 142 -11.36 -14.83 1.75
C TYR A 142 -12.49 -13.91 1.27
N GLY A 143 -13.66 -14.43 0.89
CA GLY A 143 -14.74 -13.59 0.35
C GLY A 143 -15.23 -12.55 1.35
N ASN A 144 -15.50 -12.98 2.59
CA ASN A 144 -15.92 -12.07 3.67
C ASN A 144 -14.74 -11.25 4.22
N THR A 145 -13.61 -11.87 4.55
CA THR A 145 -12.46 -11.17 5.18
C THR A 145 -11.68 -10.28 4.22
N GLY A 146 -11.79 -10.52 2.91
CA GLY A 146 -11.17 -9.71 1.88
C GLY A 146 -11.93 -8.42 1.58
N THR A 147 -13.25 -8.39 1.80
CA THR A 147 -14.13 -7.30 1.35
C THR A 147 -14.86 -6.57 2.47
N ASN A 148 -14.97 -7.13 3.67
CA ASN A 148 -15.66 -6.48 4.78
C ASN A 148 -14.87 -5.25 5.28
N SER A 149 -15.53 -4.10 5.32
CA SER A 149 -14.92 -2.80 5.62
C SER A 149 -14.24 -2.72 7.00
N CYS A 150 -14.61 -3.55 7.99
CA CYS A 150 -13.91 -3.55 9.28
C CYS A 150 -12.44 -4.01 9.15
N PHE A 151 -12.13 -4.82 8.13
CA PHE A 151 -10.75 -5.24 7.88
C PHE A 151 -9.88 -4.12 7.30
N ALA A 152 -10.45 -3.02 6.78
CA ALA A 152 -9.67 -1.89 6.26
C ALA A 152 -8.76 -1.27 7.35
N SER A 153 -9.34 -0.93 8.50
CA SER A 153 -8.60 -0.42 9.67
C SER A 153 -7.93 -1.54 10.46
N GLY A 154 -8.58 -2.70 10.57
CA GLY A 154 -8.04 -3.86 11.27
C GLY A 154 -6.74 -4.40 10.68
N ARG A 155 -6.61 -4.44 9.34
CA ARG A 155 -5.38 -4.93 8.66
C ARG A 155 -4.19 -4.00 8.89
N ILE A 156 -4.39 -2.67 8.92
CA ILE A 156 -3.33 -1.73 9.29
C ILE A 156 -2.86 -2.00 10.72
N SER A 157 -3.81 -2.14 11.65
CA SER A 157 -3.50 -2.42 13.05
C SER A 157 -2.75 -3.75 13.22
N TYR A 158 -3.16 -4.78 12.48
CA TYR A 158 -2.51 -6.08 12.46
C TYR A 158 -1.08 -6.01 11.89
N ALA A 159 -0.90 -5.37 10.72
CA ALA A 159 0.39 -5.27 10.05
C ALA A 159 1.44 -4.48 10.85
N LEU A 160 1.00 -3.41 11.54
CA LEU A 160 1.87 -2.55 12.34
C LEU A 160 1.87 -2.90 13.84
N ARG A 161 1.18 -3.98 14.26
CA ARG A 161 1.09 -4.45 15.66
C ARG A 161 0.58 -3.39 16.64
N LEU A 162 -0.53 -2.73 16.28
CA LEU A 162 -1.11 -1.61 17.03
C LEU A 162 -2.26 -2.08 17.94
N HIS A 163 -2.43 -1.43 19.09
CA HIS A 163 -3.48 -1.77 20.09
C HIS A 163 -4.50 -0.67 20.34
N GLY A 164 -4.45 0.45 19.61
CA GLY A 164 -5.49 1.49 19.70
C GLY A 164 -6.80 1.10 18.98
N PRO A 165 -7.83 1.96 19.04
CA PRO A 165 -9.09 1.71 18.36
C PRO A 165 -8.90 1.58 16.83
N ALA A 166 -9.42 0.51 16.23
CA ALA A 166 -9.46 0.32 14.78
C ALA A 166 -10.91 0.46 14.29
N VAL A 167 -11.22 1.57 13.62
CA VAL A 167 -12.58 1.95 13.24
C VAL A 167 -12.64 2.30 11.76
N THR A 168 -13.55 1.65 11.04
CA THR A 168 -13.94 2.05 9.69
C THR A 168 -15.31 2.71 9.74
N VAL A 169 -15.43 3.92 9.18
CA VAL A 169 -16.67 4.72 9.20
C VAL A 169 -17.14 5.08 7.78
N ASP A 170 -18.46 5.14 7.62
CA ASP A 170 -19.13 5.60 6.41
C ASP A 170 -20.11 6.72 6.76
N THR A 171 -19.70 7.95 6.47
CA THR A 171 -20.55 9.15 6.45
C THR A 171 -20.56 9.75 5.03
N ALA A 172 -20.53 8.86 4.03
CA ALA A 172 -20.40 9.16 2.61
C ALA A 172 -19.17 10.05 2.30
N CYS A 173 -19.35 11.14 1.58
CA CYS A 173 -18.29 12.06 1.17
C CYS A 173 -17.53 12.72 2.34
N SER A 174 -18.11 12.74 3.54
CA SER A 174 -17.47 13.28 4.75
C SER A 174 -16.63 12.27 5.53
N SER A 175 -16.60 10.98 5.11
CA SER A 175 -16.07 9.87 5.91
C SER A 175 -14.66 10.09 6.44
N SER A 176 -13.71 10.50 5.60
CA SER A 176 -12.31 10.70 6.04
C SER A 176 -12.10 11.92 6.92
N LEU A 177 -12.89 12.99 6.75
CA LEU A 177 -12.81 14.14 7.66
C LEU A 177 -13.50 13.81 8.99
N PHE A 178 -14.55 12.99 8.98
CA PHE A 178 -15.14 12.43 10.19
C PHE A 178 -14.18 11.47 10.89
N ALA A 179 -13.46 10.62 10.16
CA ALA A 179 -12.39 9.79 10.70
C ALA A 179 -11.28 10.63 11.35
N THR A 180 -10.91 11.75 10.73
CA THR A 180 -9.99 12.74 11.33
C THR A 180 -10.56 13.35 12.61
N HIS A 181 -11.86 13.68 12.64
CA HIS A 181 -12.53 14.15 13.86
C HIS A 181 -12.44 13.12 14.99
N LEU A 182 -12.73 11.84 14.71
CA LEU A 182 -12.63 10.75 15.68
C LEU A 182 -11.19 10.53 16.15
N ALA A 183 -10.22 10.56 15.24
CA ALA A 183 -8.81 10.44 15.59
C ALA A 183 -8.35 11.57 16.55
N CYS A 184 -8.74 12.81 16.27
CA CYS A 184 -8.41 13.95 17.14
C CYS A 184 -9.11 13.85 18.51
N ARG A 185 -10.31 13.26 18.58
CA ARG A 185 -11.01 12.97 19.84
C ARG A 185 -10.27 11.88 20.64
N SER A 186 -9.97 10.75 20.01
CA SER A 186 -9.23 9.64 20.62
C SER A 186 -7.90 10.09 21.22
N LEU A 187 -7.14 10.91 20.48
CA LEU A 187 -5.90 11.53 20.95
C LEU A 187 -6.13 12.46 22.15
N SER A 188 -7.18 13.31 22.09
CA SER A 188 -7.49 14.26 23.17
C SER A 188 -7.94 13.56 24.46
N ASP A 189 -8.67 12.46 24.33
CA ASP A 189 -9.23 11.70 25.45
C ASP A 189 -8.21 10.70 26.03
N GLY A 190 -7.09 10.46 25.32
CA GLY A 190 -6.03 9.54 25.74
C GLY A 190 -6.30 8.07 25.42
N GLU A 191 -7.32 7.77 24.61
CA GLU A 191 -7.56 6.44 24.05
C GLU A 191 -6.51 6.04 23.00
N SER A 192 -5.83 7.04 22.42
CA SER A 192 -4.68 6.83 21.55
C SER A 192 -3.54 7.80 21.84
N ASP A 193 -2.31 7.35 21.60
CA ASP A 193 -1.10 8.19 21.69
C ASP A 193 -0.62 8.68 20.32
N LEU A 194 -0.88 7.88 19.28
CA LEU A 194 -0.80 8.26 17.87
C LEU A 194 -2.09 7.83 17.18
N ALA A 195 -2.46 8.44 16.06
CA ALA A 195 -3.63 8.01 15.30
C ALA A 195 -3.44 8.17 13.80
N PHE A 196 -3.74 7.11 13.05
CA PHE A 196 -3.97 7.22 11.61
C PHE A 196 -5.39 7.75 11.36
N ALA A 197 -5.49 8.77 10.52
CA ALA A 197 -6.74 9.23 9.94
C ALA A 197 -6.65 9.08 8.42
N ALA A 198 -7.53 8.27 7.85
CA ALA A 198 -7.42 7.84 6.46
C ALA A 198 -8.74 7.97 5.70
N GLY A 199 -8.64 8.00 4.38
CA GLY A 199 -9.76 7.91 3.45
C GLY A 199 -9.36 7.19 2.19
N VAL A 200 -10.18 6.27 1.71
CA VAL A 200 -9.95 5.57 0.45
C VAL A 200 -11.23 5.43 -0.35
N TYR A 201 -11.12 5.52 -1.67
CA TYR A 201 -12.18 5.20 -2.60
C TYR A 201 -11.62 4.73 -3.94
N VAL A 202 -12.18 3.64 -4.46
CA VAL A 202 -11.83 3.01 -5.74
C VAL A 202 -13.12 2.58 -6.44
N MET A 203 -13.16 2.71 -7.76
CA MET A 203 -14.33 2.39 -8.59
C MET A 203 -14.11 1.09 -9.35
N MET A 204 -14.94 0.08 -9.05
CA MET A 204 -14.92 -1.20 -9.78
C MET A 204 -16.30 -1.59 -10.34
N GLU A 205 -17.34 -0.78 -10.10
CA GLU A 205 -18.73 -1.12 -10.42
C GLU A 205 -19.47 0.03 -11.15
N PRO A 206 -19.88 -0.16 -12.43
CA PRO A 206 -20.54 0.88 -13.22
C PRO A 206 -21.96 1.24 -12.76
N ARG A 207 -22.71 0.35 -12.11
CA ARG A 207 -24.12 0.60 -11.71
C ARG A 207 -24.29 1.82 -10.81
N ARG A 208 -23.24 2.22 -10.09
CA ARG A 208 -23.22 3.44 -9.28
C ARG A 208 -23.31 4.71 -10.13
N PHE A 209 -22.64 4.74 -11.28
CA PHE A 209 -22.73 5.86 -12.21
C PHE A 209 -24.16 6.02 -12.72
N ALA A 210 -24.81 4.92 -13.06
CA ALA A 210 -26.21 4.93 -13.48
C ALA A 210 -27.14 5.44 -12.35
N SER A 211 -26.95 4.96 -11.12
CA SER A 211 -27.76 5.40 -9.96
C SER A 211 -27.53 6.88 -9.60
N ALA A 212 -26.30 7.37 -9.72
CA ALA A 212 -25.97 8.77 -9.46
C ALA A 212 -26.48 9.70 -10.58
N SER A 213 -26.37 9.28 -11.83
CA SER A 213 -26.98 9.97 -12.98
C SER A 213 -28.50 10.04 -12.87
N ALA A 214 -29.17 8.97 -12.41
CA ALA A 214 -30.61 8.97 -12.16
C ALA A 214 -31.06 9.99 -11.09
N GLN A 215 -30.13 10.44 -10.23
CA GLN A 215 -30.35 11.48 -9.23
C GLN A 215 -29.84 12.86 -9.70
N ASN A 216 -29.42 12.99 -10.96
CA ASN A 216 -28.81 14.21 -11.54
C ASN A 216 -27.61 14.74 -10.73
N MET A 217 -26.82 13.82 -10.15
CA MET A 217 -25.66 14.20 -9.34
C MET A 217 -24.37 14.33 -10.15
N LEU A 218 -24.27 13.60 -11.27
CA LEU A 218 -23.06 13.55 -12.08
C LEU A 218 -23.04 14.64 -13.15
N SER A 219 -21.86 15.22 -13.36
CA SER A 219 -21.62 16.19 -14.42
C SER A 219 -21.57 15.48 -15.79
N PRO A 220 -22.45 15.84 -16.74
CA PRO A 220 -22.37 15.34 -18.11
C PRO A 220 -21.19 15.94 -18.89
N THR A 221 -20.68 17.12 -18.48
CA THR A 221 -19.56 17.79 -19.14
C THR A 221 -18.20 17.24 -18.74
N GLY A 222 -18.14 16.43 -17.68
CA GLY A 222 -16.91 15.77 -17.25
C GLY A 222 -16.01 16.65 -16.40
N HIS A 223 -16.53 17.71 -15.77
CA HIS A 223 -15.75 18.55 -14.87
C HIS A 223 -16.52 18.88 -13.59
N CYS A 224 -15.81 19.05 -12.48
CA CYS A 224 -16.40 19.61 -11.26
C CYS A 224 -16.31 21.14 -11.32
N HIS A 225 -17.41 21.81 -11.70
CA HIS A 225 -17.50 23.26 -11.82
C HIS A 225 -17.76 23.96 -10.47
N ALA A 226 -16.86 23.76 -9.50
CA ALA A 226 -17.05 24.22 -8.12
C ALA A 226 -17.29 25.74 -8.04
N PHE A 227 -18.47 26.13 -7.53
CA PHE A 227 -18.99 27.50 -7.38
C PHE A 227 -19.20 28.29 -8.68
N ASP A 228 -19.05 27.66 -9.84
CA ASP A 228 -19.17 28.34 -11.14
C ASP A 228 -20.63 28.41 -11.64
N ALA A 229 -20.92 29.37 -12.51
CA ALA A 229 -22.18 29.43 -13.25
C ALA A 229 -22.50 28.17 -14.08
N ALA A 230 -21.48 27.40 -14.48
CA ALA A 230 -21.59 26.14 -15.20
C ALA A 230 -21.74 24.89 -14.30
N ALA A 231 -21.94 25.05 -12.98
CA ALA A 231 -22.18 23.94 -12.05
C ALA A 231 -23.32 23.00 -12.51
N ASP A 232 -22.96 21.79 -12.95
CA ASP A 232 -23.86 20.79 -13.54
C ASP A 232 -23.78 19.41 -12.87
N GLY A 233 -23.01 19.29 -11.78
CA GLY A 233 -22.79 18.04 -11.05
C GLY A 233 -21.32 17.83 -10.71
N PHE A 234 -21.00 16.65 -10.17
CA PHE A 234 -19.63 16.24 -9.91
C PHE A 234 -19.18 15.11 -10.83
N VAL A 235 -17.86 14.94 -10.96
CA VAL A 235 -17.25 13.75 -11.56
C VAL A 235 -16.62 12.92 -10.45
N SER A 236 -16.80 11.60 -10.44
CA SER A 236 -16.18 10.72 -9.44
C SER A 236 -14.67 10.61 -9.66
N GLY A 237 -13.90 10.58 -8.57
CA GLY A 237 -12.46 10.33 -8.62
C GLY A 237 -12.05 9.21 -7.67
N GLU A 238 -10.98 8.50 -7.94
CA GLU A 238 -10.37 7.51 -7.04
C GLU A 238 -9.27 8.16 -6.18
N GLY A 239 -8.96 7.58 -5.02
CA GLY A 239 -7.81 8.01 -4.24
C GLY A 239 -7.72 7.36 -2.87
N SER A 240 -6.50 7.29 -2.34
CA SER A 240 -6.19 6.94 -0.95
C SER A 240 -5.37 8.06 -0.32
N VAL A 241 -5.76 8.51 0.88
CA VAL A 241 -5.07 9.57 1.62
C VAL A 241 -4.99 9.19 3.09
N VAL A 242 -3.79 9.22 3.66
CA VAL A 242 -3.53 8.88 5.06
C VAL A 242 -2.75 10.00 5.74
N LEU A 243 -3.18 10.36 6.95
CA LEU A 243 -2.53 11.30 7.84
C LEU A 243 -2.14 10.57 9.13
N LEU A 244 -0.94 10.81 9.63
CA LEU A 244 -0.51 10.35 10.94
C LEU A 244 -0.50 11.52 11.92
N LEU A 245 -1.25 11.34 13.00
CA LEU A 245 -1.60 12.38 13.96
C LEU A 245 -1.04 12.07 15.35
N LYS A 246 -0.65 13.11 16.07
CA LYS A 246 -0.17 13.04 17.45
C LYS A 246 -0.56 14.29 18.21
N ARG A 247 -0.75 14.23 19.53
CA ARG A 247 -0.95 15.45 20.33
C ARG A 247 0.26 16.37 20.13
N LEU A 248 0.05 17.66 19.86
CA LEU A 248 1.14 18.60 19.59
C LEU A 248 2.21 18.61 20.70
N PRO A 249 1.86 18.63 22.01
CA PRO A 249 2.87 18.55 23.07
C PRO A 249 3.73 17.28 23.02
N ASP A 250 3.15 16.13 22.65
CA ASP A 250 3.88 14.88 22.54
C ASP A 250 4.76 14.84 21.29
N ALA A 251 4.29 15.38 20.17
CA ALA A 251 5.09 15.52 18.96
C ALA A 251 6.34 16.39 19.20
N LEU A 252 6.18 17.51 19.91
CA LEU A 252 7.30 18.39 20.28
C LEU A 252 8.25 17.70 21.26
N ARG A 253 7.73 16.99 22.28
CA ARG A 253 8.55 16.22 23.23
C ARG A 253 9.41 15.18 22.52
N ASP A 254 8.83 14.47 21.56
CA ASP A 254 9.47 13.33 20.89
C ASP A 254 10.33 13.77 19.69
N GLY A 255 10.42 15.08 19.42
CA GLY A 255 11.20 15.64 18.32
C GLY A 255 10.64 15.28 16.95
N ASP A 256 9.33 15.08 16.86
CA ASP A 256 8.66 14.77 15.60
C ASP A 256 8.51 16.03 14.73
N ARG A 257 8.65 15.84 13.42
CA ARG A 257 8.37 16.90 12.46
C ARG A 257 6.87 17.23 12.49
N VAL A 258 6.54 18.51 12.64
CA VAL A 258 5.15 19.00 12.57
C VAL A 258 4.91 19.65 11.21
N LEU A 259 4.01 19.09 10.41
CA LEU A 259 3.65 19.58 9.08
C LEU A 259 2.60 20.69 9.16
N ALA A 260 1.63 20.52 10.06
CA ALA A 260 0.58 21.47 10.41
C ALA A 260 -0.06 21.07 11.75
N VAL A 261 -0.93 21.94 12.28
CA VAL A 261 -1.67 21.70 13.51
C VAL A 261 -3.17 21.75 13.25
N VAL A 262 -3.87 20.65 13.51
CA VAL A 262 -5.33 20.63 13.62
C VAL A 262 -5.71 21.24 14.96
N ARG A 263 -6.24 22.46 14.93
CA ARG A 263 -6.58 23.25 16.12
C ARG A 263 -7.92 22.88 16.71
N GLY A 264 -8.88 22.52 15.86
CA GLY A 264 -10.21 22.11 16.29
C GLY A 264 -11.00 21.51 15.14
N THR A 265 -11.87 20.56 15.45
CA THR A 265 -12.79 19.94 14.50
C THR A 265 -14.19 19.86 15.11
N ALA A 266 -15.22 19.93 14.26
CA ALA A 266 -16.60 19.71 14.66
C ALA A 266 -17.34 18.90 13.60
N ALA A 267 -18.33 18.14 14.04
CA ALA A 267 -19.25 17.41 13.18
C ALA A 267 -20.69 17.63 13.65
N ASN A 268 -21.64 17.71 12.71
CA ASN A 268 -23.08 17.75 12.99
C ASN A 268 -23.89 17.07 11.86
N GLN A 269 -25.20 17.25 11.86
CA GLN A 269 -26.08 16.69 10.84
C GLN A 269 -27.13 17.73 10.38
N ASP A 270 -27.48 17.71 9.10
CA ASP A 270 -28.38 18.67 8.43
C ASP A 270 -29.82 18.72 8.97
N GLY A 271 -30.25 17.67 9.64
CA GLY A 271 -31.57 17.47 10.20
C GLY A 271 -32.60 17.08 9.13
N HIS A 272 -33.80 17.65 9.27
CA HIS A 272 -34.90 17.43 8.33
C HIS A 272 -34.92 18.54 7.27
N THR A 273 -34.31 18.27 6.12
CA THR A 273 -34.31 19.14 4.93
C THR A 273 -35.38 18.68 3.92
N VAL A 274 -35.46 19.32 2.75
CA VAL A 274 -36.50 19.05 1.74
C VAL A 274 -36.42 17.61 1.20
N SER A 275 -35.20 17.09 1.07
CA SER A 275 -34.92 15.68 0.82
C SER A 275 -33.71 15.28 1.65
N ILE A 276 -33.54 14.00 1.94
CA ILE A 276 -32.41 13.52 2.75
C ILE A 276 -31.02 13.96 2.22
N ALA A 277 -30.91 14.19 0.91
CA ALA A 277 -29.69 14.60 0.24
C ALA A 277 -29.52 16.13 0.12
N THR A 278 -30.53 16.92 0.51
CA THR A 278 -30.46 18.38 0.42
C THR A 278 -29.69 18.94 1.64
N PRO A 279 -28.62 19.73 1.44
CA PRO A 279 -27.84 20.30 2.53
C PRO A 279 -28.58 21.44 3.26
N SER A 280 -28.07 21.84 4.42
CA SER A 280 -28.65 22.91 5.26
C SER A 280 -27.68 24.05 5.54
N VAL A 281 -28.01 25.27 5.08
CA VAL A 281 -27.25 26.50 5.36
C VAL A 281 -27.02 26.65 6.87
N GLN A 282 -28.08 26.49 7.66
CA GLN A 282 -28.01 26.66 9.11
C GLN A 282 -27.09 25.63 9.77
N ALA A 283 -27.18 24.35 9.37
CA ALA A 283 -26.36 23.30 9.94
C ALA A 283 -24.88 23.51 9.59
N GLN A 284 -24.58 23.89 8.36
CA GLN A 284 -23.24 24.23 7.90
C GLN A 284 -22.65 25.42 8.68
N SER A 285 -23.37 26.54 8.78
CA SER A 285 -22.91 27.69 9.59
C SER A 285 -22.70 27.34 11.07
N MET A 286 -23.52 26.43 11.63
CA MET A 286 -23.34 25.95 13.00
C MET A 286 -22.08 25.10 13.18
N VAL A 287 -21.75 24.20 12.24
CA VAL A 287 -20.54 23.37 12.34
C VAL A 287 -19.27 24.22 12.18
N TYR A 288 -19.29 25.25 11.33
CA TYR A 288 -18.16 26.19 11.20
C TYR A 288 -17.86 26.90 12.52
N ARG A 289 -18.90 27.50 13.11
CA ARG A 289 -18.78 28.20 14.41
C ARG A 289 -18.36 27.25 15.53
N ALA A 290 -18.85 26.01 15.53
CA ALA A 290 -18.45 25.01 16.51
C ALA A 290 -16.96 24.61 16.38
N ALA A 291 -16.45 24.42 15.17
CA ALA A 291 -15.04 24.11 14.95
C ALA A 291 -14.12 25.27 15.32
N LEU A 292 -14.50 26.51 14.97
CA LEU A 292 -13.79 27.73 15.38
C LEU A 292 -13.75 27.89 16.90
N ALA A 293 -14.88 27.66 17.58
CA ALA A 293 -14.95 27.67 19.03
C ALA A 293 -14.08 26.56 19.66
N ALA A 294 -14.09 25.35 19.10
CA ALA A 294 -13.23 24.26 19.55
C ALA A 294 -11.73 24.56 19.36
N ALA A 295 -11.39 25.32 18.32
CA ALA A 295 -10.02 25.76 18.01
C ALA A 295 -9.56 26.98 18.83
N GLY A 296 -10.50 27.75 19.40
CA GLY A 296 -10.22 29.05 20.01
C GLY A 296 -9.71 30.06 18.97
N VAL A 297 -10.28 30.05 17.76
CA VAL A 297 -9.82 30.84 16.61
C VAL A 297 -10.92 31.76 16.12
N GLU A 298 -10.56 33.02 15.85
CA GLU A 298 -11.46 34.01 15.25
C GLU A 298 -11.64 33.74 13.74
N PRO A 299 -12.88 33.78 13.21
CA PRO A 299 -13.16 33.48 11.79
C PRO A 299 -12.34 34.36 10.82
N GLY A 300 -12.18 35.64 11.12
CA GLY A 300 -11.43 36.59 10.29
C GLY A 300 -9.93 36.32 10.19
N SER A 301 -9.38 35.36 10.96
CA SER A 301 -7.99 34.93 10.85
C SER A 301 -7.77 33.75 9.90
N VAL A 302 -8.85 33.13 9.41
CA VAL A 302 -8.79 32.07 8.41
C VAL A 302 -8.64 32.71 7.03
N GLY A 303 -7.55 32.36 6.33
CA GLY A 303 -7.23 32.90 5.00
C GLY A 303 -7.66 32.01 3.83
N LEU A 304 -7.96 30.73 4.11
CA LEU A 304 -8.34 29.74 3.11
C LEU A 304 -9.45 28.85 3.65
N VAL A 305 -10.50 28.62 2.87
CA VAL A 305 -11.46 27.54 3.06
C VAL A 305 -11.30 26.57 1.89
N GLU A 306 -10.84 25.36 2.19
CA GLU A 306 -10.97 24.21 1.30
C GLU A 306 -12.35 23.58 1.52
N ALA A 307 -13.24 23.85 0.58
CA ALA A 307 -14.66 23.59 0.67
C ALA A 307 -15.05 22.17 0.24
N HIS A 308 -16.31 21.81 0.46
CA HIS A 308 -16.89 20.65 -0.18
C HIS A 308 -17.03 20.86 -1.70
N GLY A 309 -17.48 22.02 -2.17
CA GLY A 309 -17.41 22.53 -3.54
C GLY A 309 -17.40 21.45 -4.63
N THR A 310 -18.55 20.80 -4.83
CA THR A 310 -18.67 19.64 -5.72
C THR A 310 -19.00 20.03 -7.16
N GLY A 311 -19.38 21.29 -7.41
CA GLY A 311 -19.93 21.71 -8.70
C GLY A 311 -21.41 21.35 -8.84
N THR A 312 -22.11 21.08 -7.74
CA THR A 312 -23.53 20.73 -7.78
C THR A 312 -24.41 21.99 -7.76
N PRO A 313 -25.44 22.09 -8.61
CA PRO A 313 -26.25 23.29 -8.75
C PRO A 313 -27.08 23.63 -7.50
N VAL A 314 -27.27 22.65 -6.60
CA VAL A 314 -27.99 22.84 -5.33
C VAL A 314 -27.01 23.00 -4.16
N GLY A 315 -25.94 22.19 -4.12
CA GLY A 315 -25.02 22.16 -2.97
C GLY A 315 -24.12 23.38 -2.89
N ASP A 316 -23.52 23.79 -4.02
CA ASP A 316 -22.55 24.87 -4.05
C ASP A 316 -23.14 26.23 -3.63
N PRO A 317 -24.37 26.63 -4.05
CA PRO A 317 -24.99 27.85 -3.54
C PRO A 317 -25.24 27.83 -2.02
N ILE A 318 -25.68 26.69 -1.49
CA ILE A 318 -25.94 26.52 -0.04
C ILE A 318 -24.65 26.62 0.77
N GLU A 319 -23.58 25.99 0.27
CA GLU A 319 -22.25 26.09 0.91
C GLU A 319 -21.69 27.51 0.82
N TYR A 320 -21.79 28.17 -0.32
CA TYR A 320 -21.30 29.54 -0.48
C TYR A 320 -22.05 30.50 0.45
N GLU A 321 -23.38 30.39 0.53
CA GLU A 321 -24.21 31.20 1.43
C GLU A 321 -23.81 30.98 2.90
N SER A 322 -23.67 29.72 3.35
CA SER A 322 -23.31 29.42 4.73
C SER A 322 -21.89 29.88 5.09
N LEU A 323 -20.93 29.75 4.16
CA LEU A 323 -19.57 30.24 4.36
C LEU A 323 -19.53 31.77 4.45
N ALA A 324 -20.30 32.47 3.61
CA ALA A 324 -20.36 33.92 3.61
C ALA A 324 -20.96 34.52 4.91
N GLU A 325 -21.67 33.72 5.73
CA GLU A 325 -22.11 34.14 7.06
C GLU A 325 -21.00 34.13 8.14
N VAL A 326 -19.89 33.43 7.89
CA VAL A 326 -18.86 33.15 8.91
C VAL A 326 -17.50 33.66 8.48
N TYR A 327 -17.12 33.44 7.22
CA TYR A 327 -15.83 33.80 6.64
C TYR A 327 -15.98 34.92 5.62
N GLY A 328 -14.87 35.61 5.33
CA GLY A 328 -14.87 36.69 4.34
C GLY A 328 -15.61 37.95 4.76
N ILE A 329 -15.99 38.12 6.04
CA ILE A 329 -16.73 39.31 6.50
C ILE A 329 -15.83 40.56 6.45
N ASP A 330 -14.81 40.61 7.31
CA ASP A 330 -13.94 41.78 7.45
C ASP A 330 -12.67 41.68 6.61
N ARG A 331 -12.23 40.48 6.25
CA ARG A 331 -10.95 40.19 5.58
C ARG A 331 -11.13 39.23 4.40
N PRO A 332 -10.28 39.33 3.35
CA PRO A 332 -10.31 38.37 2.24
C PRO A 332 -10.05 36.95 2.72
N CYS A 333 -10.79 36.00 2.17
CA CYS A 333 -10.60 34.57 2.42
C CYS A 333 -10.76 33.83 1.09
N ALA A 334 -9.76 33.04 0.72
CA ALA A 334 -9.82 32.23 -0.48
C ALA A 334 -10.79 31.06 -0.29
N LEU A 335 -11.52 30.70 -1.34
CA LEU A 335 -12.43 29.57 -1.39
C LEU A 335 -11.97 28.62 -2.50
N THR A 336 -11.60 27.39 -2.15
CA THR A 336 -11.08 26.40 -3.12
C THR A 336 -11.71 25.02 -2.92
N SER A 337 -11.59 24.16 -3.94
CA SER A 337 -11.89 22.73 -3.86
C SER A 337 -10.80 21.93 -4.58
N ALA A 338 -10.47 20.73 -4.11
CA ALA A 338 -9.55 19.79 -4.77
C ALA A 338 -10.23 19.00 -5.89
N LYS A 339 -11.57 18.99 -5.92
CA LYS A 339 -12.38 18.18 -6.84
C LYS A 339 -12.26 18.59 -8.30
N PRO A 340 -12.08 19.87 -8.65
CA PRO A 340 -11.77 20.25 -10.03
C PRO A 340 -10.46 19.64 -10.58
N ASN A 341 -9.51 19.26 -9.71
CA ASN A 341 -8.25 18.63 -10.13
C ASN A 341 -8.36 17.10 -10.21
N PHE A 342 -8.98 16.47 -9.21
CA PHE A 342 -8.92 15.01 -9.01
C PHE A 342 -10.28 14.31 -9.06
N GLY A 343 -11.33 15.02 -9.45
CA GLY A 343 -12.70 14.56 -9.24
C GLY A 343 -13.08 14.49 -7.76
N HIS A 344 -14.32 14.10 -7.50
CA HIS A 344 -14.83 13.88 -6.17
C HIS A 344 -14.43 12.48 -5.66
N THR A 345 -13.37 12.44 -4.83
CA THR A 345 -12.81 11.21 -4.25
C THR A 345 -13.63 10.56 -3.13
N GLN A 346 -14.95 10.81 -3.10
CA GLN A 346 -15.91 10.20 -2.17
C GLN A 346 -15.40 10.16 -0.72
N ALA A 347 -15.25 8.97 -0.13
CA ALA A 347 -14.79 8.81 1.25
C ALA A 347 -13.40 9.41 1.51
N ALA A 348 -12.52 9.53 0.51
CA ALA A 348 -11.20 10.16 0.61
C ALA A 348 -11.21 11.69 0.46
N ALA A 349 -12.33 12.30 0.06
CA ALA A 349 -12.38 13.72 -0.29
C ALA A 349 -12.01 14.67 0.85
N GLY A 350 -12.42 14.33 2.08
CA GLY A 350 -12.11 15.13 3.27
C GLY A 350 -10.62 15.15 3.60
N ALA A 351 -9.97 13.99 3.61
CA ALA A 351 -8.53 13.88 3.84
C ALA A 351 -7.71 14.50 2.70
N LEU A 352 -8.13 14.36 1.44
CA LEU A 352 -7.47 15.02 0.30
C LEU A 352 -7.52 16.56 0.42
N GLY A 353 -8.69 17.11 0.74
CA GLY A 353 -8.84 18.55 0.99
C GLY A 353 -7.96 19.02 2.17
N LEU A 354 -7.91 18.23 3.24
CA LEU A 354 -7.04 18.51 4.38
C LEU A 354 -5.55 18.50 4.00
N MET A 355 -5.09 17.52 3.24
CA MET A 355 -3.72 17.47 2.74
C MET A 355 -3.38 18.67 1.84
N LYS A 356 -4.28 19.05 0.92
CA LYS A 356 -4.13 20.26 0.09
C LYS A 356 -4.00 21.52 0.95
N ALA A 357 -4.84 21.68 1.97
CA ALA A 357 -4.79 22.81 2.89
C ALA A 357 -3.47 22.86 3.67
N ILE A 358 -2.96 21.71 4.13
CA ILE A 358 -1.66 21.59 4.81
C ILE A 358 -0.53 22.04 3.88
N LEU A 359 -0.49 21.54 2.64
CA LEU A 359 0.54 21.93 1.66
C LEU A 359 0.48 23.43 1.37
N ALA A 360 -0.71 24.00 1.19
CA ALA A 360 -0.89 25.44 1.01
C ALA A 360 -0.39 26.26 2.22
N LEU A 361 -0.61 25.78 3.45
CA LEU A 361 -0.11 26.41 4.68
C LEU A 361 1.42 26.38 4.75
N GLN A 362 2.04 25.26 4.41
CA GLN A 362 3.49 25.07 4.42
C GLN A 362 4.17 26.01 3.41
N HIS A 363 3.64 26.07 2.18
CA HIS A 363 4.21 26.90 1.12
C HIS A 363 3.76 28.37 1.15
N GLY A 364 2.72 28.72 1.92
CA GLY A 364 2.21 30.08 2.02
C GLY A 364 1.58 30.60 0.71
N VAL A 365 1.06 29.69 -0.12
CA VAL A 365 0.51 29.98 -1.45
C VAL A 365 -0.72 29.11 -1.67
N ILE A 366 -1.71 29.63 -2.41
CA ILE A 366 -2.99 28.99 -2.70
C ILE A 366 -3.05 28.64 -4.20
N PRO A 367 -3.15 27.36 -4.56
CA PRO A 367 -3.33 26.94 -5.95
C PRO A 367 -4.62 27.49 -6.58
N ARG A 368 -4.64 27.62 -7.90
CA ARG A 368 -5.86 28.00 -8.64
C ARG A 368 -6.97 26.95 -8.48
N ASN A 369 -8.22 27.38 -8.48
CA ASN A 369 -9.39 26.52 -8.57
C ASN A 369 -9.73 26.32 -10.07
N LEU A 370 -9.59 25.09 -10.58
CA LEU A 370 -9.89 24.82 -11.99
C LEU A 370 -11.37 25.01 -12.30
N HIS A 371 -11.67 25.22 -13.58
CA HIS A 371 -13.03 25.28 -14.14
C HIS A 371 -13.95 26.36 -13.58
N PHE A 372 -13.37 27.37 -12.92
CA PHE A 372 -14.07 28.55 -12.41
C PHE A 372 -13.80 29.77 -13.29
N THR A 373 -14.89 30.37 -13.78
CA THR A 373 -14.93 31.59 -14.59
C THR A 373 -15.66 32.71 -13.83
N CYS A 374 -16.87 32.44 -13.33
CA CYS A 374 -17.65 33.41 -12.56
C CYS A 374 -18.68 32.76 -11.63
N LEU A 375 -19.03 33.48 -10.54
CA LEU A 375 -20.12 33.09 -9.65
C LEU A 375 -21.48 33.25 -10.35
N PRO A 376 -22.47 32.40 -10.04
CA PRO A 376 -23.87 32.66 -10.36
C PRO A 376 -24.37 33.99 -9.79
N ASP A 377 -25.31 34.63 -10.48
CA ASP A 377 -25.85 35.95 -10.12
C ASP A 377 -26.33 36.05 -8.66
N ASP A 378 -27.00 35.00 -8.16
CA ASP A 378 -27.54 35.01 -6.80
C ASP A 378 -26.43 34.92 -5.74
N MET A 379 -25.38 34.13 -5.99
CA MET A 379 -24.19 34.09 -5.13
C MET A 379 -23.41 35.40 -5.19
N ALA A 380 -23.24 35.98 -6.38
CA ALA A 380 -22.49 37.22 -6.60
C ALA A 380 -23.13 38.45 -5.91
N ARG A 381 -24.43 38.39 -5.57
CA ARG A 381 -25.13 39.45 -4.81
C ARG A 381 -24.84 39.41 -3.31
N ILE A 382 -24.28 38.31 -2.79
CA ILE A 382 -23.96 38.19 -1.37
C ILE A 382 -22.73 39.06 -1.07
N SER A 383 -22.88 40.01 -0.14
CA SER A 383 -21.79 40.91 0.26
C SER A 383 -20.78 40.19 1.13
N THR A 384 -19.72 39.64 0.52
CA THR A 384 -18.60 38.97 1.20
C THR A 384 -17.28 39.26 0.51
N LYS A 385 -16.17 39.04 1.22
CA LYS A 385 -14.79 39.06 0.71
C LYS A 385 -14.25 37.64 0.45
N LEU A 386 -15.13 36.64 0.38
CA LEU A 386 -14.80 35.33 -0.17
C LEU A 386 -14.49 35.48 -1.67
N PHE A 387 -13.42 34.84 -2.13
CA PHE A 387 -13.05 34.84 -3.54
C PHE A 387 -12.50 33.47 -3.96
N VAL A 388 -12.79 33.06 -5.19
CA VAL A 388 -12.28 31.82 -5.78
C VAL A 388 -11.03 32.15 -6.61
N PRO A 389 -9.85 31.59 -6.30
CA PRO A 389 -8.60 31.95 -6.98
C PRO A 389 -8.55 31.35 -8.39
N GLN A 390 -8.36 32.19 -9.41
CA GLN A 390 -8.18 31.76 -10.82
C GLN A 390 -6.70 31.55 -11.18
N GLU A 391 -5.79 32.05 -10.35
CA GLU A 391 -4.34 31.96 -10.51
C GLU A 391 -3.71 31.53 -9.18
N ILE A 392 -2.44 31.12 -9.21
CA ILE A 392 -1.65 30.86 -8.00
C ILE A 392 -1.58 32.16 -7.19
N THR A 393 -2.21 32.15 -6.01
CA THR A 393 -2.44 33.37 -5.22
C THR A 393 -1.57 33.34 -3.96
N PRO A 394 -0.81 34.40 -3.63
CA PRO A 394 -0.15 34.51 -2.34
C PRO A 394 -1.16 34.40 -1.19
N TRP A 395 -0.75 33.85 -0.04
CA TRP A 395 -1.67 33.74 1.09
C TRP A 395 -2.27 35.12 1.45
N PRO A 396 -3.61 35.24 1.61
CA PRO A 396 -4.26 36.50 1.95
C PRO A 396 -3.90 36.87 3.39
N THR A 397 -2.87 37.71 3.56
CA THR A 397 -2.40 38.23 4.84
C THR A 397 -2.34 39.75 4.85
N ASN A 398 -2.16 40.32 6.04
CA ASN A 398 -1.82 41.73 6.24
C ASN A 398 -0.41 41.92 6.86
N GLY A 399 0.44 40.87 6.95
CA GLY A 399 1.70 40.84 7.71
C GLY A 399 2.03 39.49 8.38
N GLU A 400 2.83 39.50 9.48
CA GLU A 400 3.39 38.36 10.26
C GLU A 400 2.37 37.43 10.97
N GLN A 401 1.14 37.31 10.48
CA GLN A 401 0.12 36.49 11.14
C GLN A 401 0.24 35.01 10.76
N VAL A 402 0.05 34.14 11.75
CA VAL A 402 0.01 32.67 11.60
C VAL A 402 -1.05 32.30 10.56
N ARG A 403 -0.64 31.60 9.49
CA ARG A 403 -1.55 31.15 8.43
C ARG A 403 -2.51 30.10 8.97
N ARG A 404 -3.80 30.23 8.64
CA ARG A 404 -4.88 29.31 9.03
C ARG A 404 -5.81 29.00 7.89
N ALA A 405 -6.12 27.73 7.72
CA ALA A 405 -7.11 27.23 6.78
C ALA A 405 -8.28 26.57 7.51
N ALA A 406 -9.42 26.48 6.85
CA ALA A 406 -10.52 25.62 7.22
C ALA A 406 -10.78 24.58 6.12
N VAL A 407 -11.26 23.40 6.51
CA VAL A 407 -11.55 22.30 5.60
C VAL A 407 -12.95 21.78 5.87
N SER A 408 -13.77 21.67 4.83
CA SER A 408 -15.15 21.19 4.90
C SER A 408 -15.37 19.92 4.09
N SER A 409 -16.17 19.00 4.61
CA SER A 409 -16.74 17.92 3.82
C SER A 409 -18.12 17.51 4.31
N TYR A 410 -19.06 17.31 3.38
CA TYR A 410 -20.46 17.03 3.67
C TYR A 410 -20.88 15.71 3.03
N GLY A 411 -21.40 14.79 3.82
CA GLY A 411 -21.94 13.53 3.33
C GLY A 411 -23.35 13.72 2.76
N ILE A 412 -23.69 12.97 1.71
CA ILE A 412 -25.04 12.97 1.14
C ILE A 412 -26.14 12.53 2.13
N SER A 413 -25.78 11.85 3.22
CA SER A 413 -26.69 11.53 4.33
C SER A 413 -26.91 12.71 5.30
N GLY A 414 -26.29 13.86 5.02
CA GLY A 414 -26.39 15.10 5.77
C GLY A 414 -25.38 15.27 6.91
N THR A 415 -24.36 14.41 7.02
CA THR A 415 -23.30 14.59 8.05
C THR A 415 -22.31 15.65 7.57
N ASN A 416 -22.15 16.74 8.31
CA ASN A 416 -21.18 17.78 7.99
C ASN A 416 -20.00 17.72 8.95
N VAL A 417 -18.79 17.88 8.41
CA VAL A 417 -17.57 17.97 9.20
C VAL A 417 -16.76 19.19 8.78
N HIS A 418 -16.24 19.92 9.77
CA HIS A 418 -15.40 21.09 9.55
C HIS A 418 -14.17 21.05 10.45
N ALA A 419 -13.00 21.36 9.90
CA ALA A 419 -11.72 21.36 10.59
C ALA A 419 -11.01 22.72 10.45
N ILE A 420 -10.39 23.20 11.53
CA ILE A 420 -9.53 24.38 11.53
C ILE A 420 -8.07 23.91 11.64
N VAL A 421 -7.25 24.33 10.69
CA VAL A 421 -5.86 23.91 10.52
C VAL A 421 -4.96 25.14 10.51
N GLU A 422 -3.83 25.04 11.18
CA GLU A 422 -2.87 26.12 11.36
C GLU A 422 -1.49 25.67 10.88
N GLN A 423 -0.69 26.61 10.34
CA GLN A 423 0.71 26.32 10.00
C GLN A 423 1.46 25.75 11.21
N ALA A 424 2.47 24.92 10.96
CA ALA A 424 3.31 24.38 12.02
C ALA A 424 3.97 25.52 12.84
N PRO A 425 4.23 25.31 14.14
CA PRO A 425 5.01 26.26 14.94
C PRO A 425 6.39 26.46 14.31
N GLU A 426 6.85 27.71 14.23
CA GLU A 426 8.25 27.98 13.93
C GLU A 426 9.08 27.46 15.10
N ILE A 427 9.71 26.31 14.92
CA ILE A 427 10.78 25.87 15.81
C ILE A 427 11.98 26.70 15.38
N THR A 428 12.24 27.80 16.08
CA THR A 428 13.55 28.46 16.02
C THR A 428 14.57 27.35 16.24
N ALA A 429 15.38 27.06 15.22
CA ALA A 429 16.44 26.08 15.34
C ALA A 429 17.14 26.33 16.66
N HIS A 430 17.19 25.32 17.54
CA HIS A 430 17.95 25.47 18.77
C HIS A 430 19.41 25.69 18.37
N ASP A 431 19.84 26.95 18.38
CA ASP A 431 21.24 27.39 18.24
C ASP A 431 22.15 26.74 19.33
N ASP A 432 21.55 26.05 20.30
CA ASP A 432 22.21 25.37 21.42
C ASP A 432 22.43 23.86 21.24
N VAL A 433 21.97 23.23 20.15
CA VAL A 433 22.48 21.89 19.82
C VAL A 433 23.75 22.12 19.01
N PRO A 434 24.96 21.82 19.54
CA PRO A 434 26.13 21.84 18.69
C PRO A 434 25.91 20.81 17.59
N THR A 435 25.57 21.27 16.39
CA THR A 435 25.85 20.57 15.15
C THR A 435 27.36 20.60 14.99
N THR A 436 28.05 19.86 15.86
CA THR A 436 29.41 19.44 15.55
C THR A 436 29.26 18.72 14.22
N PRO A 437 29.83 19.23 13.11
CA PRO A 437 29.85 18.48 11.88
C PRO A 437 30.39 17.11 12.25
N THR A 438 29.70 16.04 11.84
CA THR A 438 30.28 14.70 11.95
C THR A 438 31.58 14.77 11.15
N GLU A 439 32.72 14.89 11.84
CA GLU A 439 34.01 14.90 11.18
C GLU A 439 34.22 13.50 10.58
N GLY A 440 34.29 13.44 9.26
CA GLY A 440 34.46 12.20 8.50
C GLY A 440 33.30 11.88 7.57
N GLU A 441 33.45 10.74 6.91
CA GLU A 441 32.54 10.28 5.87
C GLU A 441 31.19 9.82 6.43
N LEU A 442 30.10 10.21 5.74
CA LEU A 442 28.74 9.89 6.12
C LEU A 442 28.30 8.56 5.51
N ILE A 443 27.45 7.85 6.25
CA ILE A 443 26.88 6.55 5.88
C ILE A 443 25.41 6.72 5.53
N PHE A 444 25.01 6.29 4.35
CA PHE A 444 23.65 6.36 3.83
C PHE A 444 23.10 4.95 3.62
N PRO A 445 22.41 4.37 4.61
CA PRO A 445 21.74 3.08 4.46
C PRO A 445 20.63 3.14 3.42
N LEU A 446 20.59 2.16 2.53
CA LEU A 446 19.51 1.93 1.57
C LEU A 446 18.95 0.53 1.79
N SER A 447 17.64 0.39 1.66
CA SER A 447 17.02 -0.93 1.75
C SER A 447 15.74 -1.01 0.94
N ALA A 448 15.43 -2.22 0.49
CA ALA A 448 14.23 -2.58 -0.25
C ALA A 448 13.84 -4.05 0.03
N THR A 449 12.73 -4.49 -0.56
CA THR A 449 12.25 -5.88 -0.44
C THR A 449 12.91 -6.83 -1.45
N SER A 450 13.47 -6.29 -2.54
CA SER A 450 14.12 -7.05 -3.61
C SER A 450 15.32 -6.28 -4.16
N ALA A 451 16.23 -6.98 -4.85
CA ALA A 451 17.38 -6.35 -5.50
C ALA A 451 16.94 -5.30 -6.53
N ASP A 452 15.90 -5.60 -7.31
CA ASP A 452 15.36 -4.67 -8.32
C ASP A 452 14.77 -3.42 -7.67
N ALA A 453 14.00 -3.58 -6.58
CA ALA A 453 13.47 -2.45 -5.84
C ALA A 453 14.57 -1.62 -5.18
N LEU A 454 15.69 -2.22 -4.77
CA LEU A 454 16.85 -1.49 -4.24
C LEU A 454 17.48 -0.60 -5.32
N ARG A 455 17.66 -1.13 -6.55
CA ARG A 455 18.18 -0.34 -7.69
C ARG A 455 17.27 0.83 -8.04
N GLN A 456 15.97 0.60 -8.11
CA GLN A 456 14.99 1.65 -8.37
C GLN A 456 14.98 2.71 -7.26
N THR A 457 15.09 2.27 -6.00
CA THR A 457 15.17 3.17 -4.83
C THR A 457 16.42 4.04 -4.90
N ALA A 458 17.58 3.44 -5.22
CA ALA A 458 18.84 4.17 -5.39
C ALA A 458 18.75 5.20 -6.52
N GLY A 459 18.18 4.83 -7.68
CA GLY A 459 17.98 5.75 -8.80
C GLY A 459 17.06 6.93 -8.45
N ARG A 460 15.92 6.66 -7.80
CA ARG A 460 15.00 7.71 -7.33
C ARG A 460 15.64 8.64 -6.31
N LEU A 461 16.47 8.09 -5.41
CA LEU A 461 17.19 8.90 -4.43
C LEU A 461 18.26 9.76 -5.10
N ALA A 462 18.99 9.23 -6.09
CA ALA A 462 19.98 10.01 -6.86
C ALA A 462 19.31 11.20 -7.57
N ASP A 463 18.22 10.96 -8.28
CA ASP A 463 17.48 12.02 -8.97
C ASP A 463 16.94 13.08 -7.98
N TRP A 464 16.52 12.64 -6.79
CA TRP A 464 16.12 13.56 -5.73
C TRP A 464 17.30 14.38 -5.22
N VAL A 465 18.46 13.77 -4.95
CA VAL A 465 19.69 14.45 -4.47
C VAL A 465 20.11 15.53 -5.47
N ASP A 466 20.08 15.21 -6.76
CA ASP A 466 20.43 16.15 -7.84
C ASP A 466 19.47 17.35 -7.92
N ALA A 467 18.19 17.16 -7.55
CA ALA A 467 17.16 18.18 -7.67
C ALA A 467 17.11 19.19 -6.50
N GLN A 468 17.67 18.88 -5.33
CA GLN A 468 17.50 19.72 -4.12
C GLN A 468 18.35 21.02 -4.10
N GLY A 469 19.36 21.15 -4.97
CA GLY A 469 20.26 22.32 -4.96
C GLY A 469 21.10 22.43 -3.67
N PRO A 470 21.66 23.63 -3.33
CA PRO A 470 22.60 23.79 -2.22
C PRO A 470 21.97 24.04 -0.83
N ALA A 471 20.64 24.06 -0.71
CA ALA A 471 19.94 24.59 0.47
C ALA A 471 19.59 23.56 1.57
N TRP A 472 20.00 22.29 1.42
CA TRP A 472 19.68 21.19 2.35
C TRP A 472 20.96 20.58 2.93
N SER A 473 20.84 19.94 4.10
CA SER A 473 21.97 19.27 4.74
C SER A 473 22.08 17.80 4.34
N VAL A 474 23.24 17.44 3.81
CA VAL A 474 23.59 16.05 3.47
C VAL A 474 23.61 15.15 4.71
N SER A 475 23.99 15.70 5.88
CA SER A 475 23.98 14.95 7.14
C SER A 475 22.56 14.62 7.62
N ASP A 476 21.59 15.49 7.35
CA ASP A 476 20.18 15.26 7.71
C ASP A 476 19.55 14.16 6.87
N LEU A 477 19.98 13.99 5.62
CA LEU A 477 19.62 12.82 4.80
C LEU A 477 20.21 11.54 5.39
N ALA A 478 21.50 11.55 5.76
CA ALA A 478 22.15 10.40 6.39
C ALA A 478 21.43 10.00 7.69
N TYR A 479 21.12 10.98 8.55
CA TYR A 479 20.29 10.80 9.74
C TYR A 479 18.91 10.22 9.41
N THR A 480 18.22 10.77 8.41
CA THR A 480 16.88 10.32 8.00
C THR A 480 16.90 8.85 7.59
N LEU A 481 17.83 8.46 6.70
CA LEU A 481 17.94 7.09 6.20
C LEU A 481 18.40 6.10 7.28
N ALA A 482 19.31 6.51 8.16
CA ALA A 482 19.86 5.64 9.18
C ALA A 482 18.94 5.45 10.39
N ARG A 483 18.21 6.50 10.81
CA ARG A 483 17.48 6.52 12.10
C ARG A 483 15.97 6.67 12.01
N ARG A 484 15.46 7.11 10.85
CA ARG A 484 14.06 7.47 10.66
C ARG A 484 13.44 6.71 9.47
N ARG A 485 14.03 5.58 9.07
CA ARG A 485 13.53 4.64 8.06
C ARG A 485 13.65 3.21 8.57
N THR A 486 12.75 2.35 8.12
CA THR A 486 12.83 0.91 8.34
C THR A 486 13.89 0.31 7.41
N HIS A 487 14.73 -0.58 7.93
CA HIS A 487 15.78 -1.26 7.14
C HIS A 487 15.24 -2.62 6.67
N ARG A 488 14.89 -2.69 5.39
CA ARG A 488 14.30 -3.87 4.72
C ARG A 488 15.37 -4.92 4.36
N PRO A 489 15.00 -6.18 4.07
CA PRO A 489 15.96 -7.29 3.97
C PRO A 489 17.03 -7.14 2.89
N VAL A 490 16.73 -6.56 1.73
CA VAL A 490 17.74 -6.34 0.67
C VAL A 490 18.30 -4.94 0.83
N ARG A 491 19.54 -4.83 1.31
CA ARG A 491 20.09 -3.55 1.76
C ARG A 491 21.59 -3.42 1.53
N THR A 492 22.01 -2.16 1.44
CA THR A 492 23.40 -1.74 1.28
C THR A 492 23.60 -0.38 1.94
N SER A 493 24.84 0.09 2.01
CA SER A 493 25.16 1.44 2.49
C SER A 493 26.11 2.14 1.53
N VAL A 494 25.85 3.42 1.28
CA VAL A 494 26.78 4.30 0.56
C VAL A 494 27.60 5.10 1.56
N LEU A 495 28.90 5.21 1.31
CA LEU A 495 29.81 6.08 2.03
C LEU A 495 30.11 7.30 1.14
N ALA A 496 29.81 8.51 1.62
CA ALA A 496 30.03 9.73 0.85
C ALA A 496 30.22 10.95 1.76
N ASN A 497 31.03 11.92 1.32
CA ASN A 497 31.30 13.15 2.08
C ASN A 497 30.39 14.31 1.68
N ASN A 498 29.76 14.23 0.50
CA ASN A 498 28.94 15.30 -0.05
C ASN A 498 27.88 14.74 -1.02
N ALA A 499 26.94 15.61 -1.42
CA ALA A 499 25.84 15.26 -2.31
C ALA A 499 26.29 14.75 -3.68
N ALA A 500 27.42 15.24 -4.21
CA ALA A 500 27.90 14.84 -5.54
C ALA A 500 28.46 13.41 -5.51
N GLU A 501 29.29 13.09 -4.52
CA GLU A 501 29.77 11.72 -4.27
C GLU A 501 28.61 10.75 -4.03
N LEU A 502 27.63 11.16 -3.21
CA LEU A 502 26.43 10.38 -2.93
C LEU A 502 25.64 10.08 -4.21
N SER A 503 25.39 11.09 -5.05
CA SER A 503 24.65 10.91 -6.30
C SER A 503 25.34 9.92 -7.24
N VAL A 504 26.67 10.01 -7.38
CA VAL A 504 27.45 9.07 -8.20
C VAL A 504 27.33 7.65 -7.68
N ALA A 505 27.57 7.41 -6.39
CA ALA A 505 27.50 6.09 -5.79
C ALA A 505 26.07 5.48 -5.84
N LEU A 506 25.03 6.30 -5.68
CA LEU A 506 23.64 5.85 -5.84
C LEU A 506 23.33 5.43 -7.28
N ARG A 507 23.88 6.14 -8.27
CA ARG A 507 23.72 5.78 -9.69
C ARG A 507 24.48 4.51 -10.04
N GLU A 508 25.61 4.24 -9.39
CA GLU A 508 26.32 2.95 -9.53
C GLU A 508 25.45 1.80 -9.04
N ILE A 509 24.84 1.92 -7.85
CA ILE A 509 23.88 0.91 -7.35
C ILE A 509 22.70 0.74 -8.29
N ALA A 510 22.16 1.84 -8.82
CA ALA A 510 21.02 1.79 -9.73
C ALA A 510 21.33 1.09 -11.07
N GLY A 511 22.58 1.17 -11.54
CA GLY A 511 23.06 0.56 -12.78
C GLY A 511 23.74 -0.80 -12.62
N ASP A 512 23.92 -1.28 -11.40
CA ASP A 512 24.56 -2.57 -11.13
C ASP A 512 23.62 -3.73 -11.42
N GLU A 513 23.96 -4.60 -12.37
CA GLU A 513 23.17 -5.79 -12.70
C GLU A 513 23.43 -6.95 -11.70
N THR A 514 24.39 -6.80 -10.79
CA THR A 514 24.71 -7.81 -9.78
C THR A 514 23.59 -7.90 -8.75
N PRO A 515 23.00 -9.09 -8.50
CA PRO A 515 21.91 -9.22 -7.54
C PRO A 515 22.39 -9.02 -6.10
N TYR A 516 21.89 -7.96 -5.45
CA TYR A 516 21.99 -7.80 -4.00
C TYR A 516 21.26 -8.94 -3.30
N GLN A 517 21.95 -9.66 -2.43
CA GLN A 517 21.35 -10.72 -1.63
C GLN A 517 20.59 -10.13 -0.44
N ALA A 518 19.56 -10.84 0.02
CA ALA A 518 18.90 -10.50 1.26
C ALA A 518 19.86 -10.70 2.45
N ALA A 519 19.76 -9.82 3.44
CA ALA A 519 20.42 -9.96 4.72
C ALA A 519 20.08 -11.31 5.37
N VAL A 520 21.09 -11.94 5.96
CA VAL A 520 20.92 -13.22 6.67
C VAL A 520 20.56 -13.01 8.15
N GLY A 521 20.92 -11.86 8.72
CA GLY A 521 20.49 -11.41 10.05
C GLY A 521 19.18 -10.63 10.05
N GLN A 522 18.65 -10.33 11.24
CA GLN A 522 17.32 -9.73 11.46
C GLN A 522 17.38 -8.47 12.36
N ASP A 523 18.54 -7.80 12.46
CA ASP A 523 18.77 -6.60 13.30
C ASP A 523 18.57 -6.78 14.82
N ASP A 524 18.35 -8.02 15.27
CA ASP A 524 18.07 -8.38 16.66
C ASP A 524 19.34 -8.67 17.46
N LEU A 525 20.36 -9.21 16.80
CA LEU A 525 21.64 -9.59 17.40
C LEU A 525 22.80 -8.80 16.78
N GLY A 526 23.75 -8.40 17.63
CA GLY A 526 25.05 -7.89 17.18
C GLY A 526 25.87 -9.01 16.51
N PRO A 527 26.89 -8.65 15.70
CA PRO A 527 27.72 -9.66 15.03
C PRO A 527 28.56 -10.44 16.05
N VAL A 528 28.93 -11.66 15.68
CA VAL A 528 29.92 -12.45 16.41
C VAL A 528 31.31 -11.98 16.01
N TRP A 529 32.09 -11.47 16.95
CA TRP A 529 33.49 -11.13 16.69
C TRP A 529 34.35 -12.39 16.76
N VAL A 530 35.05 -12.65 15.66
CA VAL A 530 35.95 -13.80 15.51
C VAL A 530 37.40 -13.30 15.56
N PHE A 531 38.17 -13.84 16.49
CA PHE A 531 39.57 -13.47 16.71
C PHE A 531 40.48 -14.63 16.29
N SER A 532 41.25 -14.42 15.22
CA SER A 532 42.09 -15.48 14.66
C SER A 532 43.41 -15.70 15.38
N GLY A 533 44.00 -16.87 15.12
CA GLY A 533 45.31 -17.25 15.65
C GLY A 533 46.47 -16.55 14.94
N GLN A 534 47.68 -17.10 15.13
CA GLN A 534 48.87 -16.65 14.43
C GLN A 534 48.78 -16.95 12.93
N GLY A 535 49.33 -16.06 12.10
CA GLY A 535 49.44 -16.24 10.67
C GLY A 535 48.72 -15.19 9.83
N SER A 536 48.08 -14.20 10.46
CA SER A 536 47.40 -13.08 9.78
C SER A 536 48.30 -11.86 9.57
N GLN A 537 49.49 -11.82 10.20
CA GLN A 537 50.41 -10.68 10.12
C GLN A 537 51.00 -10.47 8.71
N TRP A 538 51.34 -9.22 8.40
CA TRP A 538 52.01 -8.77 7.18
C TRP A 538 52.71 -7.41 7.41
N ALA A 539 53.57 -6.98 6.48
CA ALA A 539 54.32 -5.73 6.59
C ALA A 539 53.41 -4.49 6.62
N ALA A 540 53.70 -3.53 7.50
CA ALA A 540 52.97 -2.27 7.65
C ALA A 540 51.44 -2.41 7.89
N MET A 541 50.98 -3.55 8.41
CA MET A 541 49.56 -3.87 8.57
C MET A 541 48.77 -2.90 9.48
N GLY A 542 49.44 -2.16 10.37
CA GLY A 542 48.81 -1.19 11.26
C GLY A 542 48.96 0.27 10.83
N ALA A 543 49.75 0.56 9.79
CA ALA A 543 50.15 1.93 9.45
C ALA A 543 48.98 2.83 9.02
N ASP A 544 48.09 2.30 8.19
CA ASP A 544 46.94 3.06 7.67
C ASP A 544 45.92 3.36 8.77
N LEU A 545 45.60 2.35 9.60
CA LEU A 545 44.66 2.51 10.73
C LEU A 545 45.22 3.46 11.81
N LEU A 546 46.52 3.42 12.11
CA LEU A 546 47.12 4.38 13.04
C LEU A 546 47.02 5.83 12.55
N ALA A 547 47.03 6.05 11.24
CA ALA A 547 46.93 7.38 10.64
C ALA A 547 45.47 7.88 10.58
N ASN A 548 44.52 6.98 10.29
CA ASN A 548 43.18 7.36 9.87
C ASN A 548 42.05 6.97 10.85
N GLU A 549 42.34 6.13 11.87
CA GLU A 549 41.35 5.65 12.85
C GLU A 549 41.73 6.11 14.27
N PRO A 550 41.13 7.21 14.79
CA PRO A 550 41.53 7.79 16.08
C PRO A 550 41.38 6.83 17.28
N VAL A 551 40.33 6.03 17.31
CA VAL A 551 40.09 5.05 18.40
C VAL A 551 41.07 3.88 18.31
N PHE A 552 41.41 3.46 17.09
CA PHE A 552 42.46 2.47 16.88
C PHE A 552 43.79 2.98 17.43
N ALA A 553 44.19 4.20 17.04
CA ALA A 553 45.43 4.82 17.49
C ALA A 553 45.48 5.04 19.01
N ALA A 554 44.38 5.49 19.62
CA ALA A 554 44.27 5.63 21.08
C ALA A 554 44.43 4.28 21.79
N THR A 555 43.77 3.22 21.29
CA THR A 555 43.85 1.88 21.87
C THR A 555 45.28 1.31 21.77
N ILE A 556 45.96 1.52 20.63
CA ILE A 556 47.37 1.13 20.50
C ILE A 556 48.27 1.94 21.44
N ALA A 557 48.02 3.24 21.61
CA ALA A 557 48.78 4.08 22.54
C ALA A 557 48.63 3.63 24.01
N GLU A 558 47.48 3.08 24.39
CA GLU A 558 47.27 2.47 25.71
C GLU A 558 48.00 1.12 25.86
N LEU A 559 48.02 0.30 24.80
CA LEU A 559 48.68 -1.01 24.78
C LEU A 559 50.21 -0.93 24.67
N GLU A 560 50.74 0.09 24.00
CA GLU A 560 52.17 0.32 23.79
C GLU A 560 53.00 0.23 25.08
N PRO A 561 52.74 1.01 26.14
CA PRO A 561 53.51 0.92 27.39
C PRO A 561 53.31 -0.41 28.14
N LEU A 562 52.19 -1.11 27.92
CA LEU A 562 51.93 -2.41 28.54
C LEU A 562 52.81 -3.49 27.89
N ILE A 563 52.78 -3.57 26.56
CA ILE A 563 53.54 -4.55 25.78
C ILE A 563 55.05 -4.25 25.88
N ALA A 564 55.45 -2.98 25.84
CA ALA A 564 56.86 -2.61 26.00
C ALA A 564 57.44 -3.06 27.36
N ARG A 565 56.64 -3.01 28.44
CA ARG A 565 57.07 -3.50 29.77
C ARG A 565 57.20 -5.02 29.84
N GLU A 566 56.27 -5.75 29.24
CA GLU A 566 56.23 -7.23 29.33
C GLU A 566 57.16 -7.92 28.32
N SER A 567 57.22 -7.41 27.08
CA SER A 567 57.95 -8.02 25.95
C SER A 567 59.20 -7.24 25.49
N GLY A 568 59.40 -6.00 25.92
CA GLY A 568 60.63 -5.24 25.66
C GLY A 568 60.79 -4.70 24.23
N PHE A 569 59.71 -4.59 23.45
CA PHE A 569 59.71 -4.00 22.11
C PHE A 569 58.51 -3.05 21.92
N SER A 570 58.58 -2.17 20.90
CA SER A 570 57.47 -1.30 20.53
C SER A 570 56.49 -2.02 19.60
N VAL A 571 55.22 -2.13 20.01
CA VAL A 571 54.18 -2.78 19.20
C VAL A 571 53.80 -1.90 18.01
N THR A 572 53.82 -0.58 18.21
CA THR A 572 53.62 0.42 17.16
C THR A 572 54.67 0.26 16.06
N GLU A 573 55.96 0.24 16.42
CA GLU A 573 57.03 0.03 15.44
C GLU A 573 56.89 -1.32 14.72
N ALA A 574 56.49 -2.38 15.44
CA ALA A 574 56.32 -3.71 14.88
C ALA A 574 55.19 -3.80 13.84
N MET A 575 54.07 -3.11 14.05
CA MET A 575 52.93 -3.12 13.10
C MET A 575 53.09 -2.15 11.93
N THR A 576 53.95 -1.13 12.06
CA THR A 576 54.23 -0.15 10.98
C THR A 576 55.50 -0.45 10.19
N ALA A 577 56.29 -1.44 10.61
CA ALA A 577 57.55 -1.77 9.96
C ALA A 577 57.34 -2.19 8.48
N PRO A 578 58.27 -1.84 7.58
CA PRO A 578 58.22 -2.24 6.17
C PRO A 578 58.47 -3.74 5.95
N GLU A 579 58.93 -4.44 6.98
CA GLU A 579 59.09 -5.90 6.99
C GLU A 579 58.05 -6.53 7.92
N THR A 580 57.58 -7.73 7.57
CA THR A 580 56.64 -8.48 8.42
C THR A 580 57.28 -8.80 9.76
N VAL A 581 56.58 -8.54 10.87
CA VAL A 581 57.02 -8.92 12.21
C VAL A 581 57.27 -10.43 12.29
N THR A 582 58.43 -10.82 12.84
CA THR A 582 58.87 -12.20 13.03
C THR A 582 59.21 -12.48 14.49
N GLY A 583 59.30 -13.76 14.86
CA GLY A 583 59.47 -14.22 16.25
C GLY A 583 58.14 -14.29 17.00
N ILE A 584 57.83 -15.45 17.58
CA ILE A 584 56.53 -15.71 18.21
C ILE A 584 56.21 -14.74 19.36
N ASP A 585 57.23 -14.34 20.11
CA ASP A 585 57.21 -13.36 21.21
C ASP A 585 56.94 -11.92 20.77
N ARG A 586 57.04 -11.64 19.47
CA ARG A 586 56.67 -10.34 18.87
C ARG A 586 55.40 -10.42 18.04
N VAL A 587 55.21 -11.52 17.31
CA VAL A 587 54.05 -11.75 16.44
C VAL A 587 52.76 -11.80 17.26
N GLN A 588 52.70 -12.61 18.33
CA GLN A 588 51.45 -12.76 19.08
C GLN A 588 51.00 -11.47 19.78
N PRO A 589 51.87 -10.72 20.49
CA PRO A 589 51.46 -9.46 21.09
C PRO A 589 51.04 -8.41 20.05
N THR A 590 51.69 -8.38 18.88
CA THR A 590 51.32 -7.46 17.80
C THR A 590 49.94 -7.80 17.22
N LEU A 591 49.65 -9.08 17.01
CA LEU A 591 48.32 -9.52 16.56
C LEU A 591 47.24 -9.23 17.60
N PHE A 592 47.49 -9.52 18.89
CA PHE A 592 46.57 -9.16 19.97
C PHE A 592 46.26 -7.67 19.97
N ALA A 593 47.28 -6.81 19.85
CA ALA A 593 47.07 -5.36 19.84
C ALA A 593 46.22 -4.91 18.64
N MET A 594 46.48 -5.44 17.44
CA MET A 594 45.64 -5.18 16.26
C MET A 594 44.19 -5.60 16.51
N GLN A 595 43.96 -6.82 16.98
CA GLN A 595 42.64 -7.41 17.19
C GLN A 595 41.81 -6.62 18.21
N VAL A 596 42.42 -6.24 19.34
CA VAL A 596 41.77 -5.43 20.38
C VAL A 596 41.45 -4.02 19.88
N ALA A 597 42.36 -3.39 19.14
CA ALA A 597 42.13 -2.05 18.58
C ALA A 597 41.06 -2.04 17.47
N LEU A 598 40.98 -3.09 16.64
CA LEU A 598 39.90 -3.28 15.68
C LEU A 598 38.53 -3.41 16.39
N ALA A 599 38.45 -4.24 17.43
CA ALA A 599 37.24 -4.43 18.23
C ALA A 599 36.79 -3.12 18.92
N ALA A 600 37.73 -2.37 19.52
CA ALA A 600 37.43 -1.10 20.14
C ALA A 600 36.91 -0.07 19.12
N THR A 601 37.50 -0.03 17.93
CA THR A 601 37.06 0.89 16.86
C THR A 601 35.65 0.55 16.36
N MET A 602 35.35 -0.73 16.11
CA MET A 602 33.99 -1.15 15.73
C MET A 602 32.95 -0.83 16.81
N LYS A 603 33.30 -1.04 18.09
CA LYS A 603 32.44 -0.63 19.22
C LYS A 603 32.16 0.87 19.21
N SER A 604 33.16 1.68 18.87
CA SER A 604 33.02 3.15 18.76
C SER A 604 32.15 3.60 17.58
N TYR A 605 31.94 2.73 16.59
CA TYR A 605 31.01 2.95 15.49
C TYR A 605 29.59 2.42 15.78
N GLY A 606 29.28 2.07 17.03
CA GLY A 606 27.96 1.56 17.40
C GLY A 606 27.73 0.09 17.03
N VAL A 607 28.76 -0.62 16.57
CA VAL A 607 28.71 -2.06 16.33
C VAL A 607 29.19 -2.80 17.58
N ARG A 608 28.25 -3.24 18.42
CA ARG A 608 28.56 -4.02 19.63
C ARG A 608 28.51 -5.51 19.33
N PRO A 609 29.43 -6.33 19.87
CA PRO A 609 29.40 -7.76 19.63
C PRO A 609 28.15 -8.36 20.27
N GLY A 610 27.46 -9.21 19.51
CA GLY A 610 26.45 -10.09 20.10
C GLY A 610 27.06 -11.26 20.84
N ALA A 611 28.26 -11.69 20.43
CA ALA A 611 29.10 -12.69 21.08
C ALA A 611 30.55 -12.59 20.60
N VAL A 612 31.47 -13.30 21.24
CA VAL A 612 32.87 -13.45 20.79
C VAL A 612 33.29 -14.90 20.65
N ILE A 613 34.20 -15.17 19.69
CA ILE A 613 34.87 -16.45 19.51
C ILE A 613 36.36 -16.18 19.27
N GLY A 614 37.23 -16.81 20.04
CA GLY A 614 38.67 -16.76 19.81
C GLY A 614 39.23 -18.11 19.34
N HIS A 615 40.29 -18.07 18.54
CA HIS A 615 41.01 -19.26 18.09
C HIS A 615 42.45 -19.24 18.64
N SER A 616 42.78 -20.19 19.54
CA SER A 616 44.11 -20.28 20.15
C SER A 616 44.47 -18.96 20.85
N LEU A 617 45.55 -18.26 20.44
CA LEU A 617 45.93 -16.95 20.96
C LEU A 617 44.81 -15.90 20.82
N GLY A 618 43.96 -16.02 19.80
CA GLY A 618 42.87 -15.08 19.56
C GLY A 618 41.87 -15.02 20.71
N GLU A 619 41.82 -16.06 21.55
CA GLU A 619 41.04 -16.03 22.79
C GLU A 619 41.51 -14.94 23.77
N SER A 620 42.79 -14.54 23.74
CA SER A 620 43.26 -13.41 24.57
C SER A 620 42.61 -12.09 24.16
N ALA A 621 42.48 -11.84 22.85
CA ALA A 621 41.76 -10.66 22.35
C ALA A 621 40.26 -10.80 22.58
N ALA A 622 39.68 -12.00 22.41
CA ALA A 622 38.27 -12.27 22.70
C ALA A 622 37.93 -12.00 24.17
N ALA A 623 38.80 -12.40 25.11
CA ALA A 623 38.61 -12.18 26.55
C ALA A 623 38.61 -10.69 26.91
N VAL A 624 39.48 -9.90 26.30
CA VAL A 624 39.47 -8.44 26.47
C VAL A 624 38.22 -7.83 25.82
N ALA A 625 37.89 -8.23 24.60
CA ALA A 625 36.74 -7.70 23.86
C ALA A 625 35.40 -8.02 24.55
N ALA A 626 35.31 -9.16 25.24
CA ALA A 626 34.15 -9.54 26.03
C ALA A 626 34.16 -9.00 27.46
N GLY A 627 35.22 -8.30 27.90
CA GLY A 627 35.33 -7.80 29.28
C GLY A 627 35.73 -8.85 30.32
N ALA A 628 36.06 -10.07 29.91
CA ALA A 628 36.55 -11.13 30.79
C ALA A 628 37.98 -10.88 31.30
N LEU A 629 38.75 -10.04 30.60
CA LEU A 629 40.06 -9.54 31.02
C LEU A 629 40.17 -8.04 30.82
N SER A 630 40.91 -7.37 31.71
CA SER A 630 41.36 -6.00 31.49
C SER A 630 42.37 -5.93 30.33
N LEU A 631 42.54 -4.74 29.72
CA LEU A 631 43.60 -4.52 28.71
C LEU A 631 44.99 -4.91 29.24
N GLN A 632 45.25 -4.59 30.51
CA GLN A 632 46.50 -4.91 31.18
C GLN A 632 46.71 -6.41 31.32
N ASP A 633 45.70 -7.15 31.78
CA ASP A 633 45.82 -8.60 31.97
C ASP A 633 45.84 -9.35 30.65
N GLY A 634 45.09 -8.90 29.64
CA GLY A 634 45.23 -9.42 28.27
C GLY A 634 46.64 -9.27 27.72
N ALA A 635 47.28 -8.10 27.95
CA ALA A 635 48.68 -7.87 27.58
C ALA A 635 49.63 -8.80 28.35
N LYS A 636 49.43 -9.02 29.67
CA LYS A 636 50.21 -9.99 30.45
C LYS A 636 50.10 -11.40 29.85
N VAL A 637 48.88 -11.88 29.59
CA VAL A 637 48.62 -13.21 29.02
C VAL A 637 49.41 -13.39 27.73
N ILE A 638 49.21 -12.50 26.76
CA ILE A 638 49.80 -12.71 25.43
C ILE A 638 51.32 -12.55 25.45
N CYS A 639 51.85 -11.53 26.15
CA CYS A 639 53.28 -11.27 26.21
C CYS A 639 54.04 -12.37 26.97
N ARG A 640 53.54 -12.80 28.13
CA ARG A 640 54.20 -13.81 28.96
C ARG A 640 54.15 -15.20 28.32
N ARG A 641 52.98 -15.59 27.77
CA ARG A 641 52.82 -16.84 27.02
C ARG A 641 53.78 -16.92 25.83
N SER A 642 53.76 -15.92 24.96
CA SER A 642 54.55 -15.93 23.72
C SER A 642 56.06 -15.89 23.99
N ARG A 643 56.50 -15.16 25.02
CA ARG A 643 57.89 -15.18 25.49
C ARG A 643 58.30 -16.56 26.00
N LEU A 644 57.43 -17.25 26.73
CA LEU A 644 57.74 -18.59 27.24
C LEU A 644 57.84 -19.62 26.11
N MET A 645 57.00 -19.48 25.09
CA MET A 645 57.02 -20.33 23.90
C MET A 645 58.35 -20.27 23.11
N THR A 646 59.18 -19.23 23.26
CA THR A 646 60.49 -19.19 22.58
C THR A 646 61.44 -20.29 23.06
N ARG A 647 61.27 -20.78 24.30
CA ARG A 647 62.09 -21.88 24.87
C ARG A 647 61.88 -23.23 24.18
N ILE A 648 60.72 -23.41 23.56
CA ILE A 648 60.32 -24.63 22.84
C ILE A 648 60.24 -24.39 21.32
N SER A 649 60.73 -23.25 20.84
CA SER A 649 60.79 -22.97 19.41
C SER A 649 61.70 -23.98 18.70
N GLY A 650 61.17 -24.64 17.68
CA GLY A 650 61.82 -25.69 16.90
C GLY A 650 61.61 -27.11 17.44
N SER A 651 60.90 -27.32 18.55
CA SER A 651 60.71 -28.66 19.15
C SER A 651 59.59 -29.50 18.53
N GLY A 652 58.79 -28.94 17.62
CA GLY A 652 57.70 -29.65 16.94
C GLY A 652 57.19 -28.92 15.70
N ALA A 653 56.29 -29.57 14.96
CA ALA A 653 55.63 -29.01 13.80
C ALA A 653 54.10 -29.14 13.88
N MET A 654 53.39 -28.35 13.07
CA MET A 654 51.95 -28.45 12.90
C MET A 654 51.60 -28.56 11.42
N ALA A 655 50.52 -29.27 11.09
CA ALA A 655 50.03 -29.37 9.72
C ALA A 655 48.50 -29.32 9.67
N SER A 656 47.95 -28.56 8.72
CA SER A 656 46.51 -28.56 8.41
C SER A 656 46.19 -29.63 7.39
N VAL A 657 45.10 -30.37 7.57
CA VAL A 657 44.59 -31.41 6.69
C VAL A 657 43.08 -31.25 6.47
N GLU A 658 42.65 -31.39 5.22
CA GLU A 658 41.23 -31.40 4.84
C GLU A 658 40.61 -32.80 5.09
N LEU A 659 40.54 -33.18 6.37
CA LEU A 659 39.86 -34.39 6.84
C LEU A 659 39.09 -34.12 8.15
N PRO A 660 37.99 -34.85 8.42
CA PRO A 660 37.31 -34.81 9.71
C PRO A 660 38.20 -35.29 10.86
N ALA A 661 38.10 -34.63 12.02
CA ALA A 661 38.92 -34.95 13.19
C ALA A 661 38.84 -36.44 13.61
N GLN A 662 37.66 -37.05 13.54
CA GLN A 662 37.46 -38.47 13.87
C GLN A 662 38.21 -39.41 12.92
N GLN A 663 38.30 -39.05 11.64
CA GLN A 663 39.07 -39.80 10.66
C GLN A 663 40.57 -39.66 10.93
N VAL A 664 41.05 -38.43 11.21
CA VAL A 664 42.45 -38.19 11.58
C VAL A 664 42.84 -39.00 12.81
N LEU A 665 42.01 -38.98 13.88
CA LEU A 665 42.24 -39.79 15.09
C LEU A 665 42.29 -41.29 14.77
N SER A 666 41.39 -41.78 13.91
CA SER A 666 41.37 -43.19 13.49
C SER A 666 42.64 -43.59 12.74
N GLU A 667 43.16 -42.70 11.88
CA GLU A 667 44.41 -42.94 11.15
C GLU A 667 45.64 -42.91 12.06
N LEU A 668 45.70 -42.00 13.03
CA LEU A 668 46.78 -41.94 14.03
C LEU A 668 46.84 -43.25 14.83
N MET A 669 45.68 -43.72 15.32
CA MET A 669 45.56 -45.00 16.04
C MET A 669 45.95 -46.19 15.17
N ALA A 670 45.48 -46.26 13.92
CA ALA A 670 45.77 -47.36 13.01
C ALA A 670 47.26 -47.47 12.65
N ARG A 671 47.99 -46.34 12.63
CA ARG A 671 49.44 -46.28 12.38
C ARG A 671 50.29 -46.40 13.65
N GLY A 672 49.67 -46.39 14.83
CA GLY A 672 50.38 -46.42 16.11
C GLY A 672 51.19 -45.15 16.40
N VAL A 673 50.80 -44.01 15.83
CA VAL A 673 51.45 -42.71 16.03
C VAL A 673 50.95 -42.12 17.36
N ASN A 674 51.84 -41.90 18.32
CA ASN A 674 51.50 -41.43 19.67
C ASN A 674 52.07 -40.04 20.01
N ASP A 675 52.95 -39.52 19.15
CA ASP A 675 53.67 -38.25 19.29
C ASP A 675 53.06 -37.11 18.45
N VAL A 676 51.90 -37.36 17.84
CA VAL A 676 51.08 -36.40 17.09
C VAL A 676 49.64 -36.44 17.60
N VAL A 677 49.06 -35.26 17.83
CA VAL A 677 47.68 -35.12 18.31
C VAL A 677 46.88 -34.20 17.39
N VAL A 678 45.55 -34.25 17.51
CA VAL A 678 44.67 -33.24 16.92
C VAL A 678 44.77 -31.96 17.76
N ALA A 679 45.39 -30.94 17.19
CA ALA A 679 45.65 -29.65 17.81
C ALA A 679 44.48 -28.66 17.62
N VAL A 680 43.84 -28.68 16.46
CA VAL A 680 42.70 -27.80 16.14
C VAL A 680 41.65 -28.56 15.33
N VAL A 681 40.38 -28.36 15.68
CA VAL A 681 39.23 -28.71 14.85
C VAL A 681 38.60 -27.41 14.36
N ALA A 682 39.02 -26.96 13.18
CA ALA A 682 38.64 -25.65 12.64
C ALA A 682 37.24 -25.69 12.01
N SER A 683 36.92 -26.75 11.29
CA SER A 683 35.58 -26.98 10.71
C SER A 683 35.35 -28.50 10.56
N PRO A 684 34.15 -28.96 10.19
CA PRO A 684 33.85 -30.38 10.06
C PRO A 684 34.79 -31.18 9.14
N GLN A 685 35.40 -30.52 8.16
CA GLN A 685 36.34 -31.12 7.20
C GLN A 685 37.77 -30.58 7.34
N SER A 686 38.06 -29.68 8.28
CA SER A 686 39.37 -29.05 8.41
C SER A 686 39.94 -29.25 9.81
N THR A 687 41.05 -30.00 9.89
CA THR A 687 41.72 -30.37 11.13
C THR A 687 43.18 -29.95 11.08
N VAL A 688 43.76 -29.51 12.21
CA VAL A 688 45.20 -29.29 12.35
C VAL A 688 45.77 -30.30 13.33
N ILE A 689 46.85 -30.95 12.94
CA ILE A 689 47.63 -31.83 13.81
C ILE A 689 48.88 -31.11 14.32
N GLY A 690 49.34 -31.46 15.52
CA GLY A 690 50.57 -30.93 16.13
C GLY A 690 51.33 -32.04 16.84
N GLY A 691 52.66 -32.02 16.72
CA GLY A 691 53.51 -33.06 17.31
C GLY A 691 54.97 -32.98 16.89
N ALA A 692 55.66 -34.12 16.97
CA ALA A 692 57.05 -34.25 16.53
C ALA A 692 57.20 -33.95 15.03
N THR A 693 58.23 -33.16 14.67
CA THR A 693 58.42 -32.63 13.31
C THR A 693 58.47 -33.72 12.23
N GLU A 694 59.19 -34.80 12.49
CA GLU A 694 59.36 -35.91 11.54
C GLU A 694 58.05 -36.66 11.31
N ALA A 695 57.33 -37.00 12.40
CA ALA A 695 56.03 -37.68 12.33
C ALA A 695 54.96 -36.85 11.60
N VAL A 696 54.91 -35.53 11.83
CA VAL A 696 54.00 -34.63 11.11
C VAL A 696 54.30 -34.60 9.62
N ARG A 697 55.58 -34.51 9.22
CA ARG A 697 55.98 -34.50 7.81
C ARG A 697 55.69 -35.82 7.10
N GLU A 698 55.90 -36.95 7.78
CA GLU A 698 55.54 -38.27 7.25
C GLU A 698 54.03 -38.42 7.01
N LEU A 699 53.20 -37.92 7.94
CA LEU A 699 51.75 -37.92 7.78
C LEU A 699 51.31 -37.03 6.61
N VAL A 700 51.85 -35.83 6.48
CA VAL A 700 51.58 -34.92 5.36
C VAL A 700 51.94 -35.59 4.04
N ALA A 701 53.15 -36.15 3.90
CA ALA A 701 53.57 -36.84 2.69
C ALA A 701 52.67 -38.04 2.36
N ALA A 702 52.22 -38.80 3.38
CA ALA A 702 51.31 -39.92 3.19
C ALA A 702 49.90 -39.48 2.78
N TRP A 703 49.45 -38.30 3.21
CA TRP A 703 48.18 -37.71 2.80
C TRP A 703 48.23 -37.16 1.39
N GLU A 704 49.30 -36.45 1.03
CA GLU A 704 49.54 -35.96 -0.33
C GLU A 704 49.60 -37.11 -1.35
N GLN A 705 50.22 -38.25 -1.00
CA GLN A 705 50.22 -39.45 -1.85
C GLN A 705 48.83 -40.04 -2.10
N ARG A 706 47.85 -39.76 -1.22
CA ARG A 706 46.45 -40.17 -1.37
C ARG A 706 45.56 -39.05 -1.92
N GLU A 707 46.18 -37.98 -2.44
CA GLU A 707 45.48 -36.80 -2.96
C GLU A 707 44.62 -36.08 -1.89
N VAL A 708 44.96 -36.25 -0.61
CA VAL A 708 44.37 -35.50 0.50
C VAL A 708 45.16 -34.21 0.68
N MET A 709 44.46 -33.07 0.67
CA MET A 709 45.07 -31.75 0.87
C MET A 709 45.60 -31.63 2.31
N ALA A 710 46.91 -31.62 2.46
CA ALA A 710 47.60 -31.39 3.72
C ALA A 710 48.78 -30.42 3.51
N ARG A 711 49.07 -29.56 4.49
CA ARG A 711 50.21 -28.62 4.44
C ARG A 711 50.77 -28.35 5.83
N GLU A 712 52.09 -28.24 5.93
CA GLU A 712 52.76 -27.75 7.15
C GLU A 712 52.35 -26.28 7.40
N VAL A 713 52.04 -25.96 8.64
CA VAL A 713 51.71 -24.59 9.07
C VAL A 713 53.01 -23.90 9.46
N ALA A 714 53.21 -22.67 8.98
CA ALA A 714 54.42 -21.89 9.23
C ALA A 714 54.46 -21.35 10.68
N VAL A 715 54.69 -22.26 11.63
CA VAL A 715 54.85 -21.98 13.06
C VAL A 715 56.02 -22.80 13.61
N ASP A 716 56.83 -22.16 14.45
CA ASP A 716 58.01 -22.81 15.04
C ASP A 716 57.68 -23.62 16.30
N VAL A 717 56.41 -23.68 16.72
CA VAL A 717 55.96 -24.37 17.94
C VAL A 717 54.72 -25.20 17.65
N ALA A 718 54.75 -26.48 18.04
CA ALA A 718 53.59 -27.36 18.02
C ALA A 718 52.66 -27.09 19.23
N SER A 719 51.91 -25.99 19.16
CA SER A 719 50.92 -25.62 20.17
C SER A 719 49.79 -26.65 20.23
N HIS A 720 49.07 -26.74 21.36
CA HIS A 720 47.95 -27.67 21.56
C HIS A 720 48.37 -29.15 21.46
N SER A 721 49.60 -29.44 21.89
CA SER A 721 50.19 -30.77 21.86
C SER A 721 51.07 -31.00 23.09
N PRO A 722 51.46 -32.25 23.40
CA PRO A 722 52.40 -32.54 24.49
C PRO A 722 53.75 -31.80 24.39
N GLN A 723 54.09 -31.23 23.24
CA GLN A 723 55.32 -30.43 23.08
C GLN A 723 55.35 -29.16 23.94
N VAL A 724 54.18 -28.69 24.42
CA VAL A 724 54.10 -27.54 25.34
C VAL A 724 54.21 -27.93 26.82
N ASP A 725 54.13 -29.22 27.17
CA ASP A 725 54.17 -29.71 28.55
C ASP A 725 55.34 -29.15 29.38
N PRO A 726 56.58 -29.02 28.83
CA PRO A 726 57.73 -28.51 29.59
C PRO A 726 57.60 -27.06 30.09
N ILE A 727 56.61 -26.30 29.61
CA ILE A 727 56.44 -24.88 29.96
C ILE A 727 55.11 -24.60 30.68
N LEU A 728 54.27 -25.60 30.95
CA LEU A 728 52.92 -25.36 31.51
C LEU A 728 52.96 -24.90 32.97
N ASP A 729 53.81 -25.49 33.80
CA ASP A 729 53.97 -25.08 35.21
C ASP A 729 54.47 -23.63 35.30
N ASP A 730 55.49 -23.28 34.50
CA ASP A 730 55.99 -21.93 34.37
C ASP A 730 54.90 -20.96 33.88
N LEU A 731 54.06 -21.38 32.92
CA LEU A 731 52.96 -20.55 32.41
C LEU A 731 51.91 -20.27 33.50
N TYR A 732 51.58 -21.27 34.31
CA TYR A 732 50.68 -21.10 35.43
C TYR A 732 51.23 -20.09 36.44
N GLU A 733 52.50 -20.25 36.84
CA GLU A 733 53.14 -19.38 37.82
C GLU A 733 53.21 -17.92 37.35
N ILE A 734 53.60 -17.68 36.09
CA ILE A 734 53.71 -16.31 35.56
C ILE A 734 52.36 -15.64 35.26
N LEU A 735 51.24 -16.38 35.33
CA LEU A 735 49.88 -15.85 35.14
C LEU A 735 49.05 -15.88 36.44
N ALA A 736 49.65 -16.21 37.57
CA ALA A 736 48.94 -16.32 38.86
C ALA A 736 48.39 -14.97 39.39
N ASP A 737 48.89 -13.83 38.87
CA ASP A 737 48.47 -12.47 39.25
C ASP A 737 47.42 -11.86 38.31
N LEU A 738 46.76 -12.67 37.48
CA LEU A 738 45.62 -12.22 36.68
C LEU A 738 44.40 -11.96 37.58
N GLU A 739 43.58 -10.98 37.19
CA GLU A 739 42.30 -10.68 37.82
C GLU A 739 41.15 -10.89 36.80
N PRO A 740 40.75 -12.15 36.53
CA PRO A 740 39.68 -12.43 35.58
C PRO A 740 38.34 -11.86 36.04
N LEU A 741 37.55 -11.38 35.08
CA LEU A 741 36.20 -10.86 35.28
C LEU A 741 35.19 -11.75 34.55
N ALA A 742 33.92 -11.61 34.92
CA ALA A 742 32.83 -12.23 34.18
C ALA A 742 32.67 -11.52 32.81
N PRO A 743 32.53 -12.27 31.69
CA PRO A 743 32.25 -11.68 30.38
C PRO A 743 30.96 -10.83 30.38
N GLU A 744 31.01 -9.65 29.75
CA GLU A 744 29.87 -8.75 29.53
C GLU A 744 28.98 -9.19 28.36
N VAL A 745 29.53 -10.02 27.45
CA VAL A 745 28.83 -10.58 26.29
C VAL A 745 29.10 -12.09 26.21
N PRO A 746 28.21 -12.88 25.59
CA PRO A 746 28.41 -14.31 25.39
C PRO A 746 29.79 -14.62 24.79
N TYR A 747 30.51 -15.51 25.45
CA TYR A 747 31.83 -15.97 25.04
C TYR A 747 31.74 -17.45 24.67
N TYR A 748 31.89 -17.79 23.39
CA TYR A 748 31.95 -19.19 22.98
C TYR A 748 33.40 -19.67 22.96
N SER A 749 33.79 -20.42 23.99
CA SER A 749 35.17 -20.88 24.14
C SER A 749 35.49 -22.01 23.16
N ALA A 750 36.61 -21.88 22.46
CA ALA A 750 37.17 -22.98 21.69
C ALA A 750 38.08 -23.87 22.56
N THR A 751 38.40 -23.46 23.78
CA THR A 751 39.22 -24.23 24.74
C THR A 751 38.38 -25.22 25.56
N LEU A 752 37.21 -24.78 26.04
CA LEU A 752 36.33 -25.59 26.87
C LEU A 752 35.70 -26.74 26.07
N PHE A 753 35.24 -27.77 26.79
CA PHE A 753 34.56 -28.90 26.16
C PHE A 753 33.16 -28.53 25.70
N ASP A 754 32.40 -27.82 26.54
CA ASP A 754 31.16 -27.15 26.15
C ASP A 754 31.49 -25.70 25.77
N PRO A 755 31.32 -25.30 24.49
CA PRO A 755 31.60 -23.94 24.07
C PRO A 755 30.72 -22.89 24.75
N ARG A 756 29.54 -23.26 25.27
CA ARG A 756 28.60 -22.34 25.93
C ARG A 756 28.90 -22.14 27.42
N GLU A 757 29.81 -22.92 27.98
CA GLU A 757 30.23 -22.75 29.37
C GLU A 757 30.99 -21.43 29.50
N GLU A 758 30.60 -20.62 30.50
CA GLU A 758 31.21 -19.32 30.74
C GLU A 758 32.67 -19.50 31.19
N PRO A 759 33.66 -19.02 30.42
CA PRO A 759 35.06 -19.25 30.77
C PRO A 759 35.49 -18.34 31.92
N TYR A 760 36.14 -18.93 32.92
CA TYR A 760 36.88 -18.18 33.92
C TYR A 760 38.34 -18.05 33.46
N CYS A 761 38.71 -16.92 32.86
CA CYS A 761 40.00 -16.71 32.16
C CYS A 761 41.23 -16.57 33.09
N ASP A 762 41.36 -17.47 34.07
CA ASP A 762 42.49 -17.55 35.01
C ASP A 762 43.71 -18.27 34.42
N ALA A 763 44.76 -18.45 35.23
CA ALA A 763 45.97 -19.16 34.81
C ALA A 763 45.69 -20.59 34.33
N ASN A 764 44.75 -21.32 34.94
CA ASN A 764 44.39 -22.68 34.51
C ASN A 764 43.79 -22.66 33.11
N TYR A 765 42.87 -21.73 32.85
CA TYR A 765 42.28 -21.55 31.53
C TYR A 765 43.33 -21.32 30.45
N TRP A 766 44.34 -20.48 30.72
CA TRP A 766 45.39 -20.20 29.74
C TRP A 766 46.38 -21.35 29.54
N VAL A 767 46.60 -22.17 30.56
CA VAL A 767 47.32 -23.45 30.46
C VAL A 767 46.54 -24.41 29.56
N ASP A 768 45.25 -24.57 29.81
CA ASP A 768 44.36 -25.42 29.01
C ASP A 768 44.27 -24.91 27.57
N ASN A 769 44.16 -23.59 27.36
CA ASN A 769 44.14 -22.96 26.04
C ASN A 769 45.42 -23.22 25.24
N LEU A 770 46.59 -23.32 25.90
CA LEU A 770 47.84 -23.62 25.19
C LEU A 770 48.02 -25.13 24.94
N ARG A 771 47.46 -25.97 25.81
CA ARG A 771 47.72 -27.41 25.84
C ARG A 771 46.68 -28.27 25.13
N HIS A 772 45.42 -27.89 25.18
CA HIS A 772 44.32 -28.71 24.69
C HIS A 772 43.85 -28.31 23.30
N THR A 773 43.15 -29.24 22.64
CA THR A 773 42.65 -29.05 21.27
C THR A 773 41.73 -27.83 21.19
N VAL A 774 41.97 -26.96 20.21
CA VAL A 774 41.08 -25.83 19.89
C VAL A 774 39.87 -26.33 19.11
N ARG A 775 38.67 -26.27 19.71
CA ARG A 775 37.39 -26.74 19.16
C ARG A 775 36.62 -25.62 18.46
N PHE A 776 37.27 -24.87 17.58
CA PHE A 776 36.67 -23.69 16.92
C PHE A 776 35.37 -24.01 16.17
N GLY A 777 35.33 -25.13 15.43
CA GLY A 777 34.11 -25.54 14.71
C GLY A 777 32.91 -25.78 15.65
N ALA A 778 33.15 -26.29 16.86
CA ALA A 778 32.10 -26.50 17.85
C ALA A 778 31.58 -25.16 18.43
N ALA A 779 32.47 -24.20 18.67
CA ALA A 779 32.08 -22.85 19.12
C ALA A 779 31.24 -22.12 18.07
N VAL A 780 31.62 -22.21 16.80
CA VAL A 780 30.83 -21.63 15.69
C VAL A 780 29.48 -22.32 15.56
N GLN A 781 29.44 -23.66 15.62
CA GLN A 781 28.19 -24.42 15.59
C GLN A 781 27.25 -23.99 16.73
N ALA A 782 27.77 -23.85 17.95
CA ALA A 782 26.97 -23.41 19.09
C ALA A 782 26.36 -22.01 18.88
N ALA A 783 27.15 -21.06 18.37
CA ALA A 783 26.64 -19.72 18.03
C ALA A 783 25.58 -19.76 16.91
N LEU A 784 25.76 -20.58 15.87
CA LEU A 784 24.77 -20.73 14.80
C LEU A 784 23.45 -21.32 15.33
N GLU A 785 23.51 -22.33 16.18
CA GLU A 785 22.35 -22.95 16.83
C GLU A 785 21.60 -21.95 17.73
N ASP A 786 22.32 -21.02 18.37
CA ASP A 786 21.75 -19.99 19.24
C ASP A 786 21.18 -18.78 18.46
N GLY A 787 21.25 -18.79 17.13
CA GLY A 787 20.60 -17.81 16.26
C GLY A 787 21.52 -16.79 15.60
N TYR A 788 22.82 -16.78 15.90
CA TYR A 788 23.76 -15.86 15.26
C TYR A 788 23.93 -16.18 13.77
N ARG A 789 23.90 -15.17 12.89
CA ARG A 789 24.02 -15.32 11.43
C ARG A 789 25.14 -14.48 10.81
N VAL A 790 25.66 -13.49 11.54
CA VAL A 790 26.68 -12.56 11.05
C VAL A 790 27.94 -12.70 11.91
N PHE A 791 29.05 -13.06 11.28
CA PHE A 791 30.36 -13.27 11.90
C PHE A 791 31.37 -12.32 11.26
N ALA A 792 32.14 -11.60 12.08
CA ALA A 792 33.16 -10.67 11.62
C ALA A 792 34.52 -11.07 12.17
N GLU A 793 35.45 -11.47 11.29
CA GLU A 793 36.82 -11.74 11.68
C GLU A 793 37.59 -10.43 11.83
N LEU A 794 37.90 -10.07 13.07
CA LEU A 794 38.67 -8.90 13.42
C LEU A 794 40.14 -9.28 13.49
N ALA A 795 40.82 -9.27 12.35
CA ALA A 795 42.23 -9.57 12.23
C ALA A 795 42.85 -8.84 11.03
N PRO A 796 44.20 -8.70 10.97
CA PRO A 796 44.88 -8.07 9.83
C PRO A 796 44.70 -8.82 8.49
N HIS A 797 44.26 -10.07 8.54
CA HIS A 797 43.91 -10.90 7.39
C HIS A 797 43.01 -12.06 7.83
N PRO A 798 41.96 -12.43 7.07
CA PRO A 798 41.07 -13.52 7.42
C PRO A 798 41.74 -14.88 7.31
N LEU A 799 41.67 -15.66 8.37
CA LEU A 799 42.09 -17.06 8.44
C LEU A 799 40.91 -18.01 8.70
N LEU A 800 39.81 -17.50 9.27
CA LEU A 800 38.73 -18.30 9.84
C LEU A 800 37.38 -18.10 9.14
N THR A 801 37.20 -17.08 8.31
CA THR A 801 35.93 -16.86 7.58
C THR A 801 35.47 -18.12 6.83
N ARG A 802 36.37 -18.79 6.12
CA ARG A 802 36.08 -20.05 5.41
C ARG A 802 35.70 -21.20 6.36
N ALA A 803 36.28 -21.25 7.55
CA ALA A 803 35.94 -22.26 8.55
C ALA A 803 34.53 -22.03 9.12
N VAL A 804 34.14 -20.76 9.30
CA VAL A 804 32.77 -20.38 9.66
C VAL A 804 31.78 -20.80 8.57
N GLU A 805 32.05 -20.43 7.31
CA GLU A 805 31.22 -20.80 6.15
C GLU A 805 31.03 -22.32 6.06
N LYS A 806 32.12 -23.11 6.15
CA LYS A 806 32.07 -24.57 6.07
C LYS A 806 31.29 -25.20 7.22
N THR A 807 31.33 -24.60 8.41
CA THR A 807 30.54 -25.06 9.55
C THR A 807 29.05 -24.79 9.31
N ALA A 808 28.71 -23.60 8.83
CA ALA A 808 27.33 -23.22 8.51
C ALA A 808 26.74 -24.06 7.36
N GLU A 809 27.51 -24.29 6.28
CA GLU A 809 27.14 -25.18 5.18
C GLU A 809 26.80 -26.60 5.67
N SER A 810 27.54 -27.12 6.66
CA SER A 810 27.29 -28.46 7.19
C SER A 810 25.98 -28.59 7.97
N LEU A 811 25.41 -27.45 8.39
CA LEU A 811 24.16 -27.35 9.14
C LEU A 811 22.99 -26.85 8.27
N ASP A 812 23.24 -26.52 6.99
CA ASP A 812 22.28 -25.87 6.09
C ASP A 812 21.74 -24.54 6.65
N ILE A 813 22.62 -23.77 7.31
CA ILE A 813 22.29 -22.46 7.90
C ILE A 813 22.97 -21.36 7.07
N PRO A 814 22.23 -20.34 6.59
CA PRO A 814 22.83 -19.20 5.90
C PRO A 814 23.66 -18.35 6.88
N VAL A 815 24.82 -17.87 6.42
CA VAL A 815 25.75 -17.08 7.24
C VAL A 815 26.41 -15.99 6.41
N ALA A 816 26.77 -14.89 7.04
CA ALA A 816 27.69 -13.88 6.50
C ALA A 816 28.99 -13.93 7.31
N ALA A 817 30.09 -14.34 6.67
CA ALA A 817 31.42 -14.36 7.26
C ALA A 817 32.28 -13.23 6.66
N LEU A 818 32.37 -12.12 7.40
CA LEU A 818 33.01 -10.89 6.96
C LEU A 818 34.44 -10.78 7.50
N ALA A 819 35.32 -10.14 6.75
CA ALA A 819 36.71 -9.91 7.14
C ALA A 819 36.94 -8.44 7.40
N GLY A 820 37.49 -8.08 8.56
CA GLY A 820 37.75 -6.68 8.88
C GLY A 820 38.88 -6.06 8.07
N MET A 821 39.88 -6.85 7.66
CA MET A 821 40.98 -6.41 6.82
C MET A 821 41.48 -7.56 5.93
N ARG A 822 42.09 -7.23 4.78
CA ARG A 822 42.83 -8.21 3.96
C ARG A 822 44.22 -7.67 3.64
N ARG A 823 45.19 -8.58 3.46
CA ARG A 823 46.57 -8.25 3.11
C ARG A 823 46.60 -7.40 1.86
N GLU A 824 47.36 -6.31 1.92
CA GLU A 824 47.65 -5.43 0.78
C GLU A 824 46.40 -4.85 0.09
N GLN A 825 45.22 -4.95 0.73
CA GLN A 825 44.00 -4.33 0.24
C GLN A 825 43.84 -2.97 0.94
N PRO A 826 43.68 -1.87 0.18
CA PRO A 826 43.47 -0.56 0.78
C PRO A 826 42.12 -0.51 1.50
N LEU A 827 42.06 0.28 2.58
CA LEU A 827 40.84 0.61 3.32
C LEU A 827 40.50 2.09 3.06
N PRO A 828 39.98 2.44 1.87
CA PRO A 828 39.76 3.84 1.49
C PRO A 828 38.83 4.60 2.44
N HIS A 829 37.96 3.86 3.15
CA HIS A 829 36.99 4.38 4.12
C HIS A 829 37.32 3.94 5.57
N GLY A 830 38.55 3.47 5.82
CA GLY A 830 38.91 2.82 7.08
C GLY A 830 38.00 1.64 7.39
N LEU A 831 37.60 1.50 8.65
CA LEU A 831 36.71 0.43 9.11
C LEU A 831 35.21 0.72 8.89
N ARG A 832 34.84 1.90 8.37
CA ARG A 832 33.44 2.19 8.00
C ARG A 832 32.92 1.26 6.89
N GLY A 833 33.81 0.78 6.02
CA GLY A 833 33.46 -0.26 5.04
C GLY A 833 32.96 -1.54 5.70
N LEU A 834 33.62 -2.01 6.77
CA LEU A 834 33.15 -3.17 7.52
C LEU A 834 31.79 -2.91 8.19
N LEU A 835 31.55 -1.69 8.70
CA LEU A 835 30.23 -1.32 9.23
C LEU A 835 29.15 -1.40 8.14
N ALA A 836 29.42 -0.90 6.94
CA ALA A 836 28.51 -0.98 5.81
C ALA A 836 28.20 -2.44 5.44
N ASP A 837 29.21 -3.32 5.43
CA ASP A 837 29.03 -4.75 5.17
C ASP A 837 28.22 -5.44 6.27
N LEU A 838 28.46 -5.09 7.54
CA LEU A 838 27.73 -5.63 8.69
C LEU A 838 26.26 -5.21 8.68
N HIS A 839 26.00 -3.93 8.38
CA HIS A 839 24.65 -3.45 8.14
C HIS A 839 24.04 -4.24 6.98
N SER A 840 24.70 -4.35 5.84
CA SER A 840 24.20 -5.09 4.67
C SER A 840 23.85 -6.55 5.00
N ALA A 841 24.63 -7.20 5.88
CA ALA A 841 24.45 -8.58 6.28
C ALA A 841 23.31 -8.86 7.27
N GLY A 842 22.73 -7.84 7.92
CA GLY A 842 21.65 -8.07 8.90
C GLY A 842 22.03 -7.85 10.37
N ALA A 843 23.23 -7.33 10.66
CA ALA A 843 23.68 -7.16 12.04
C ALA A 843 23.09 -5.90 12.70
N ALA A 844 22.84 -5.98 14.00
CA ALA A 844 22.41 -4.82 14.79
C ALA A 844 23.51 -3.73 14.82
N VAL A 845 23.19 -2.53 14.32
CA VAL A 845 24.08 -1.37 14.30
C VAL A 845 23.40 -0.18 14.97
N ASP A 846 24.06 0.44 15.96
CA ASP A 846 23.56 1.65 16.62
C ASP A 846 24.00 2.92 15.87
N PHE A 847 23.21 3.31 14.87
CA PHE A 847 23.43 4.56 14.13
C PHE A 847 23.26 5.84 14.96
N SER A 848 22.78 5.77 16.22
CA SER A 848 22.70 6.96 17.08
C SER A 848 24.07 7.49 17.48
N VAL A 849 25.11 6.66 17.38
CA VAL A 849 26.50 7.05 17.62
C VAL A 849 27.01 8.01 16.54
N PHE A 850 26.67 7.76 15.27
CA PHE A 850 27.00 8.68 14.16
C PHE A 850 26.03 9.86 14.07
N TYR A 851 24.74 9.61 14.33
CA TYR A 851 23.68 10.58 14.15
C TYR A 851 22.87 10.75 15.43
N PRO A 852 23.42 11.43 16.45
CA PRO A 852 22.73 11.63 17.73
C PRO A 852 21.48 12.52 17.56
N ALA A 853 21.56 13.49 16.66
CA ALA A 853 20.47 14.40 16.28
C ALA A 853 20.52 14.68 14.77
N GLY A 854 19.39 15.13 14.21
CA GLY A 854 19.27 15.54 12.82
C GLY A 854 17.83 15.96 12.51
N GLN A 855 17.64 16.64 11.37
CA GLN A 855 16.33 17.03 10.88
C GLN A 855 15.80 16.01 9.86
N LEU A 856 14.48 15.82 9.85
CA LEU A 856 13.83 14.92 8.91
C LEU A 856 13.72 15.56 7.52
N VAL A 857 14.31 14.89 6.54
CA VAL A 857 14.28 15.31 5.13
C VAL A 857 13.20 14.55 4.36
N GLU A 858 12.52 15.21 3.43
CA GLU A 858 11.53 14.59 2.53
C GLU A 858 12.20 13.84 1.37
N ALA A 859 13.03 12.87 1.70
CA ALA A 859 13.63 11.95 0.75
C ALA A 859 12.60 10.91 0.25
N PRO A 860 12.72 10.41 -0.99
CA PRO A 860 11.85 9.37 -1.53
C PRO A 860 11.84 8.13 -0.64
N LEU A 861 10.68 7.50 -0.52
CA LEU A 861 10.54 6.23 0.19
C LEU A 861 11.00 5.06 -0.70
N PRO A 862 11.40 3.91 -0.11
CA PRO A 862 11.71 2.72 -0.87
C PRO A 862 10.56 2.28 -1.78
N THR A 863 10.89 1.79 -2.96
CA THR A 863 9.90 1.34 -3.94
C THR A 863 9.29 -0.02 -3.54
N TRP A 864 8.00 -0.20 -3.83
CA TRP A 864 7.28 -1.46 -3.65
C TRP A 864 7.60 -2.48 -4.75
N THR A 865 7.59 -3.77 -4.42
CA THR A 865 7.69 -4.84 -5.42
C THR A 865 6.28 -5.28 -5.85
N HIS A 866 5.63 -4.42 -6.63
CA HIS A 866 4.22 -4.62 -7.04
C HIS A 866 4.04 -5.79 -8.00
N ARG A 867 2.92 -6.51 -7.81
CA ARG A 867 2.37 -7.48 -8.75
C ARG A 867 0.89 -7.19 -8.94
N SER A 868 0.37 -7.41 -10.14
CA SER A 868 -1.04 -7.17 -10.43
C SER A 868 -1.91 -8.31 -9.90
N LEU A 869 -2.76 -7.99 -8.93
CA LEU A 869 -3.59 -8.93 -8.18
C LEU A 869 -5.06 -8.50 -8.22
N LEU A 870 -5.84 -9.10 -9.12
CA LEU A 870 -7.29 -8.89 -9.21
C LEU A 870 -8.00 -10.20 -9.48
N LEU A 871 -9.19 -10.33 -8.91
CA LEU A 871 -10.09 -11.42 -9.28
C LEU A 871 -10.44 -11.32 -10.75
N ASN A 872 -10.16 -12.39 -11.48
CA ASN A 872 -10.52 -12.46 -12.88
C ASN A 872 -12.01 -12.72 -13.01
N ARG A 873 -12.74 -11.76 -13.58
CA ARG A 873 -14.15 -11.94 -13.96
C ARG A 873 -14.30 -12.94 -15.13
N ALA A 874 -13.23 -13.15 -15.91
CA ALA A 874 -13.19 -14.02 -17.08
C ALA A 874 -12.74 -15.44 -16.71
N GLY A 875 -13.67 -16.20 -16.13
CA GLY A 875 -13.61 -17.68 -16.05
C GLY A 875 -14.85 -18.35 -16.63
N HIS A 876 -15.89 -17.58 -16.91
CA HIS A 876 -17.06 -18.01 -17.63
C HIS A 876 -17.34 -16.94 -18.69
N ASP A 877 -17.54 -17.35 -19.94
CA ASP A 877 -18.50 -16.65 -20.80
C ASP A 877 -19.68 -16.21 -19.93
N HIS A 878 -20.29 -15.05 -20.15
CA HIS A 878 -21.56 -14.65 -19.53
C HIS A 878 -22.61 -15.80 -19.53
N GLN A 879 -22.48 -16.73 -18.58
CA GLN A 879 -23.12 -18.03 -18.45
C GLN A 879 -23.34 -18.22 -16.95
N GLY A 880 -24.38 -17.54 -16.48
CA GLY A 880 -25.30 -18.05 -15.48
C GLY A 880 -24.75 -18.29 -14.08
N GLN A 881 -24.95 -17.30 -13.20
CA GLN A 881 -26.03 -17.32 -12.20
C GLN A 881 -26.06 -15.99 -11.44
N GLY A 882 -26.75 -15.01 -12.03
CA GLY A 882 -26.97 -13.70 -11.44
C GLY A 882 -27.82 -12.89 -12.39
N GLY A 883 -29.11 -13.25 -12.51
CA GLY A 883 -30.02 -12.66 -13.47
C GLY A 883 -30.22 -11.16 -13.24
N SER A 884 -29.37 -10.32 -13.84
CA SER A 884 -29.77 -8.97 -14.24
C SER A 884 -30.78 -9.13 -15.36
N SER A 885 -32.07 -9.19 -14.99
CA SER A 885 -33.15 -9.18 -15.97
C SER A 885 -33.26 -7.79 -16.58
N VAL A 886 -32.55 -7.55 -17.68
CA VAL A 886 -32.81 -6.36 -18.50
C VAL A 886 -34.18 -6.56 -19.15
N VAL A 887 -35.11 -5.63 -18.91
CA VAL A 887 -36.37 -5.58 -19.65
C VAL A 887 -36.03 -5.13 -21.07
N VAL A 888 -35.95 -6.09 -21.99
CA VAL A 888 -35.50 -5.82 -23.37
C VAL A 888 -36.61 -5.11 -24.19
N HIS A 889 -37.88 -5.29 -23.82
CA HIS A 889 -39.01 -4.67 -24.49
C HIS A 889 -40.27 -4.68 -23.59
N PRO A 890 -41.13 -3.63 -23.57
CA PRO A 890 -42.29 -3.54 -22.68
C PRO A 890 -43.28 -4.72 -22.81
N LEU A 891 -43.38 -5.32 -24.00
CA LEU A 891 -44.23 -6.50 -24.26
C LEU A 891 -43.51 -7.86 -24.11
N LEU A 892 -42.20 -7.90 -23.87
CA LEU A 892 -41.44 -9.15 -23.69
C LEU A 892 -40.91 -9.32 -22.27
N GLY A 893 -40.66 -8.22 -21.55
CA GLY A 893 -40.17 -8.26 -20.18
C GLY A 893 -38.77 -8.84 -20.05
N SER A 894 -38.51 -9.53 -18.94
CA SER A 894 -37.21 -10.12 -18.60
C SER A 894 -36.82 -11.23 -19.58
N HIS A 895 -35.57 -11.23 -20.02
CA HIS A 895 -35.00 -12.21 -20.97
C HIS A 895 -33.99 -13.14 -20.29
N VAL A 896 -34.04 -14.43 -20.64
CA VAL A 896 -33.06 -15.45 -20.23
C VAL A 896 -32.66 -16.28 -21.45
N ARG A 897 -31.36 -16.43 -21.68
CA ARG A 897 -30.79 -17.34 -22.67
C ARG A 897 -30.48 -18.69 -21.99
N LEU A 898 -30.98 -19.78 -22.57
CA LEU A 898 -30.77 -21.15 -22.12
C LEU A 898 -29.83 -21.86 -23.12
N PRO A 899 -28.59 -22.19 -22.73
CA PRO A 899 -27.60 -22.84 -23.59
C PRO A 899 -27.89 -24.35 -23.72
N GLU A 900 -29.08 -24.71 -24.20
CA GLU A 900 -29.48 -26.07 -24.57
C GLU A 900 -29.31 -26.27 -26.09
N GLU A 901 -29.22 -27.51 -26.60
CA GLU A 901 -29.24 -27.77 -28.06
C GLU A 901 -30.62 -28.30 -28.51
N PRO A 902 -31.34 -27.61 -29.43
CA PRO A 902 -31.03 -26.31 -30.03
C PRO A 902 -31.23 -25.13 -29.05
N GLU A 903 -30.42 -24.08 -29.24
CA GLU A 903 -30.39 -22.89 -28.38
C GLU A 903 -31.77 -22.29 -28.14
N ARG A 904 -32.07 -21.97 -26.88
CA ARG A 904 -33.39 -21.55 -26.45
C ARG A 904 -33.32 -20.23 -25.68
N HIS A 905 -34.24 -19.32 -25.97
CA HIS A 905 -34.41 -18.05 -25.29
C HIS A 905 -35.80 -18.00 -24.68
N VAL A 906 -35.89 -17.50 -23.46
CA VAL A 906 -37.15 -17.37 -22.73
C VAL A 906 -37.33 -15.92 -22.29
N TRP A 907 -38.51 -15.37 -22.55
CA TRP A 907 -38.92 -14.12 -21.95
C TRP A 907 -40.12 -14.33 -21.02
N GLN A 908 -40.21 -13.49 -20.00
CA GLN A 908 -41.33 -13.44 -19.07
C GLN A 908 -41.78 -12.00 -18.87
N THR A 909 -43.08 -11.77 -19.00
CA THR A 909 -43.71 -10.47 -18.77
C THR A 909 -45.14 -10.65 -18.28
N ASP A 910 -45.74 -9.56 -17.80
CA ASP A 910 -47.18 -9.46 -17.58
C ASP A 910 -47.80 -8.52 -18.64
N VAL A 911 -48.75 -9.05 -19.42
CA VAL A 911 -49.52 -8.28 -20.42
C VAL A 911 -50.95 -8.00 -19.96
N GLY A 912 -51.21 -8.11 -18.66
CA GLY A 912 -52.48 -7.78 -18.03
C GLY A 912 -52.83 -6.29 -18.16
N THR A 913 -54.11 -6.00 -18.01
CA THR A 913 -54.65 -4.65 -18.14
C THR A 913 -54.28 -3.72 -16.97
N GLU A 914 -53.80 -4.26 -15.84
CA GLU A 914 -53.22 -3.45 -14.77
C GLU A 914 -51.79 -3.00 -15.12
N ALA A 915 -50.97 -3.94 -15.63
CA ALA A 915 -49.59 -3.67 -16.03
C ALA A 915 -49.50 -2.79 -17.29
N LEU A 916 -50.39 -3.01 -18.27
CA LEU A 916 -50.46 -2.27 -19.54
C LEU A 916 -51.89 -1.79 -19.83
N PRO A 917 -52.35 -0.68 -19.19
CA PRO A 917 -53.73 -0.22 -19.24
C PRO A 917 -54.30 0.01 -20.65
N TRP A 918 -53.46 0.39 -21.60
CA TRP A 918 -53.86 0.61 -23.00
C TRP A 918 -54.34 -0.68 -23.70
N LEU A 919 -53.98 -1.87 -23.19
CA LEU A 919 -54.46 -3.13 -23.74
C LEU A 919 -55.95 -3.36 -23.45
N ALA A 920 -56.51 -2.72 -22.41
CA ALA A 920 -57.94 -2.78 -22.10
C ALA A 920 -58.82 -2.18 -23.21
N ASP A 921 -58.24 -1.32 -24.06
CA ASP A 921 -58.93 -0.64 -25.15
C ASP A 921 -59.12 -1.49 -26.41
N HIS A 922 -58.40 -2.60 -26.53
CA HIS A 922 -58.53 -3.53 -27.65
C HIS A 922 -59.43 -4.70 -27.24
N GLN A 923 -60.72 -4.57 -27.56
CA GLN A 923 -61.74 -5.53 -27.14
C GLN A 923 -62.34 -6.29 -28.33
N ILE A 924 -62.46 -7.60 -28.17
CA ILE A 924 -63.19 -8.47 -29.09
C ILE A 924 -64.30 -9.15 -28.29
N HIS A 925 -65.55 -9.00 -28.73
CA HIS A 925 -66.75 -9.43 -27.99
C HIS A 925 -66.86 -8.83 -26.57
N SER A 926 -66.42 -7.58 -26.39
CA SER A 926 -66.42 -6.85 -25.10
C SER A 926 -65.51 -7.44 -24.02
N ALA A 927 -64.53 -8.26 -24.41
CA ALA A 927 -63.46 -8.72 -23.54
C ALA A 927 -62.11 -8.17 -24.05
N PRO A 928 -61.26 -7.61 -23.17
CA PRO A 928 -59.88 -7.25 -23.50
C PRO A 928 -59.14 -8.45 -24.09
N ALA A 929 -58.48 -8.25 -25.23
CA ALA A 929 -57.75 -9.30 -25.92
C ALA A 929 -56.46 -8.76 -26.51
N LEU A 930 -55.38 -9.55 -26.49
CA LEU A 930 -54.08 -9.10 -26.99
C LEU A 930 -54.16 -8.82 -28.52
N PRO A 931 -53.79 -7.61 -28.99
CA PRO A 931 -53.87 -7.27 -30.41
C PRO A 931 -52.93 -8.14 -31.25
N GLY A 932 -53.36 -8.48 -32.48
CA GLY A 932 -52.48 -9.17 -33.44
C GLY A 932 -51.17 -8.43 -33.73
N ALA A 933 -51.20 -7.09 -33.70
CA ALA A 933 -50.02 -6.24 -33.84
C ALA A 933 -49.05 -6.35 -32.65
N ALA A 934 -49.54 -6.62 -31.43
CA ALA A 934 -48.68 -6.85 -30.28
C ALA A 934 -47.87 -8.14 -30.46
N TYR A 935 -48.48 -9.21 -30.96
CA TYR A 935 -47.75 -10.43 -31.32
C TYR A 935 -46.72 -10.23 -32.44
N CYS A 936 -46.99 -9.36 -33.42
CA CYS A 936 -45.99 -8.95 -34.42
C CYS A 936 -44.77 -8.34 -33.75
N GLU A 937 -45.01 -7.34 -32.91
CA GLU A 937 -43.95 -6.56 -32.27
C GLU A 937 -43.12 -7.42 -31.33
N MET A 938 -43.78 -8.25 -30.52
CA MET A 938 -43.12 -9.19 -29.64
C MET A 938 -42.27 -10.20 -30.42
N ALA A 939 -42.76 -10.70 -31.56
CA ALA A 939 -42.00 -11.61 -32.41
C ALA A 939 -40.80 -10.92 -33.09
N LEU A 940 -40.96 -9.66 -33.50
CA LEU A 940 -39.89 -8.87 -34.11
C LEU A 940 -38.81 -8.51 -33.10
N ALA A 941 -39.21 -8.05 -31.91
CA ALA A 941 -38.29 -7.75 -30.82
C ALA A 941 -37.52 -9.00 -30.37
N ALA A 942 -38.20 -10.14 -30.20
CA ALA A 942 -37.54 -11.41 -29.89
C ALA A 942 -36.59 -11.85 -31.02
N ALA A 943 -36.95 -11.62 -32.29
CA ALA A 943 -36.08 -11.91 -33.42
C ALA A 943 -34.85 -11.00 -33.45
N ARG A 944 -34.98 -9.69 -33.14
CA ARG A 944 -33.84 -8.78 -33.02
C ARG A 944 -32.88 -9.21 -31.92
N THR A 945 -33.41 -9.63 -30.76
CA THR A 945 -32.60 -10.15 -29.67
C THR A 945 -31.87 -11.45 -30.03
N ILE A 946 -32.48 -12.33 -30.85
CA ILE A 946 -31.86 -13.62 -31.23
C ILE A 946 -30.94 -13.52 -32.45
N LEU A 947 -31.32 -12.73 -33.46
CA LEU A 947 -30.75 -12.74 -34.81
C LEU A 947 -30.12 -11.40 -35.23
N GLY A 948 -30.24 -10.34 -34.41
CA GLY A 948 -29.73 -8.99 -34.67
C GLY A 948 -30.75 -8.04 -35.33
N GLU A 949 -30.38 -6.76 -35.42
CA GLU A 949 -31.26 -5.63 -35.81
C GLU A 949 -31.99 -5.80 -37.16
N VAL A 950 -31.38 -6.50 -38.12
CA VAL A 950 -31.96 -6.75 -39.45
C VAL A 950 -32.75 -8.07 -39.42
N SER A 951 -33.96 -8.00 -38.87
CA SER A 951 -34.86 -9.16 -38.72
C SER A 951 -36.23 -8.90 -39.36
N GLU A 952 -36.83 -9.94 -39.96
CA GLU A 952 -38.20 -9.92 -40.46
C GLU A 952 -38.98 -11.12 -39.89
N VAL A 953 -40.29 -10.94 -39.67
CA VAL A 953 -41.19 -12.04 -39.25
C VAL A 953 -42.13 -12.39 -40.41
N ARG A 954 -42.09 -13.67 -40.81
CA ARG A 954 -42.89 -14.24 -41.91
C ARG A 954 -43.87 -15.30 -41.37
N ASP A 955 -44.85 -15.66 -42.21
CA ASP A 955 -45.80 -16.77 -41.98
C ASP A 955 -46.66 -16.68 -40.70
N MET A 956 -47.26 -15.50 -40.52
CA MET A 956 -48.45 -15.06 -39.73
C MET A 956 -49.44 -16.04 -39.02
N ARG A 957 -49.08 -17.16 -38.37
CA ARG A 957 -49.90 -18.05 -37.50
C ARG A 957 -50.65 -17.54 -36.24
N PHE A 958 -51.92 -17.14 -36.25
CA PHE A 958 -52.71 -16.96 -35.02
C PHE A 958 -53.65 -18.15 -34.78
N GLU A 959 -53.41 -18.97 -33.75
CA GLU A 959 -54.23 -20.19 -33.54
C GLU A 959 -55.39 -19.94 -32.59
N GLN A 960 -55.23 -19.06 -31.60
CA GLN A 960 -56.28 -18.70 -30.64
C GLN A 960 -56.10 -17.27 -30.13
N MET A 961 -57.22 -16.67 -29.72
CA MET A 961 -57.25 -15.35 -29.08
C MET A 961 -56.84 -15.46 -27.61
N LEU A 962 -55.93 -14.60 -27.16
CA LEU A 962 -55.58 -14.44 -25.74
C LEU A 962 -56.43 -13.33 -25.14
N LEU A 963 -57.33 -13.70 -24.23
CA LEU A 963 -58.07 -12.76 -23.40
C LEU A 963 -57.15 -12.24 -22.29
N LEU A 964 -57.29 -10.97 -21.93
CA LEU A 964 -56.49 -10.29 -20.92
C LEU A 964 -57.33 -10.04 -19.67
N ASP A 965 -56.79 -10.41 -18.53
CA ASP A 965 -57.30 -10.09 -17.20
C ASP A 965 -56.49 -8.91 -16.59
N GLU A 966 -56.71 -8.56 -15.32
CA GLU A 966 -55.91 -7.53 -14.61
C GLU A 966 -54.42 -7.91 -14.58
N GLU A 967 -54.11 -9.17 -14.26
CA GLU A 967 -52.80 -9.80 -14.41
C GLU A 967 -52.87 -10.92 -15.47
N THR A 968 -52.01 -10.86 -16.49
CA THR A 968 -51.89 -11.88 -17.54
C THR A 968 -50.42 -12.23 -17.80
N PRO A 969 -49.81 -13.08 -16.96
CA PRO A 969 -48.41 -13.47 -17.11
C PRO A 969 -48.20 -14.35 -18.35
N LEU A 970 -47.24 -13.94 -19.17
CA LEU A 970 -46.90 -14.56 -20.44
C LEU A 970 -45.44 -15.01 -20.46
N SER A 971 -45.20 -16.23 -20.95
CA SER A 971 -43.87 -16.71 -21.29
C SER A 971 -43.71 -16.86 -22.79
N VAL A 972 -42.60 -16.33 -23.29
CA VAL A 972 -42.23 -16.34 -24.69
C VAL A 972 -41.02 -17.26 -24.82
N VAL A 973 -41.03 -18.16 -25.79
CA VAL A 973 -39.90 -19.06 -26.02
C VAL A 973 -39.48 -18.99 -27.47
N GLY A 974 -38.24 -18.57 -27.72
CA GLY A 974 -37.59 -18.64 -29.03
C GLY A 974 -36.57 -19.78 -29.07
N SER A 975 -36.50 -20.54 -30.15
CA SER A 975 -35.48 -21.59 -30.36
C SER A 975 -34.80 -21.42 -31.71
N VAL A 976 -33.47 -21.44 -31.77
CA VAL A 976 -32.70 -21.34 -33.01
C VAL A 976 -32.55 -22.72 -33.63
N LYS A 977 -33.24 -22.99 -34.73
CA LYS A 977 -33.21 -24.33 -35.37
C LYS A 977 -32.11 -24.47 -36.42
N SER A 978 -31.60 -23.37 -36.96
CA SER A 978 -30.55 -23.33 -37.98
C SER A 978 -29.91 -21.93 -37.99
N PRO A 979 -28.63 -21.78 -38.42
CA PRO A 979 -27.99 -20.46 -38.50
C PRO A 979 -28.81 -19.49 -39.34
N GLY A 980 -29.21 -18.37 -38.74
CA GLY A 980 -30.05 -17.35 -39.39
C GLY A 980 -31.55 -17.67 -39.43
N SER A 981 -32.05 -18.65 -38.67
CA SER A 981 -33.50 -18.83 -38.49
C SER A 981 -33.89 -19.25 -37.08
N SER A 982 -34.88 -18.56 -36.49
CA SER A 982 -35.42 -18.85 -35.17
C SER A 982 -36.90 -19.18 -35.24
N THR A 983 -37.40 -19.95 -34.28
CA THR A 983 -38.81 -20.31 -34.17
C THR A 983 -39.32 -19.88 -32.81
N SER A 984 -40.31 -19.00 -32.75
CA SER A 984 -40.88 -18.51 -31.49
C SER A 984 -42.28 -19.07 -31.21
N TRP A 985 -42.54 -19.33 -29.92
CA TRP A 985 -43.81 -19.82 -29.40
C TRP A 985 -44.20 -19.01 -28.14
N TRP A 986 -45.50 -18.86 -27.93
CA TRP A 986 -46.07 -18.08 -26.82
C TRP A 986 -46.88 -19.01 -25.93
N ARG A 987 -46.70 -18.93 -24.61
CA ARG A 987 -47.45 -19.72 -23.64
C ARG A 987 -47.85 -18.87 -22.43
N PRO A 988 -49.15 -18.78 -22.10
CA PRO A 988 -49.60 -18.27 -20.80
C PRO A 988 -49.08 -19.18 -19.67
N SER A 989 -48.65 -18.61 -18.54
CA SER A 989 -47.98 -19.38 -17.48
C SER A 989 -48.94 -20.12 -16.52
N ARG A 990 -50.26 -19.84 -16.53
CA ARG A 990 -51.22 -20.50 -15.63
C ARG A 990 -51.84 -21.78 -16.20
N ARG A 991 -51.80 -22.86 -15.40
CA ARG A 991 -52.56 -24.12 -15.57
C ARG A 991 -54.08 -23.86 -15.46
N ALA A 992 -54.74 -23.50 -16.56
CA ALA A 992 -56.19 -23.65 -16.71
C ALA A 992 -56.58 -23.71 -18.21
N GLY A 993 -56.62 -24.93 -18.76
CA GLY A 993 -57.56 -25.36 -19.81
C GLY A 993 -57.69 -24.64 -21.17
N ARG A 994 -57.01 -23.52 -21.45
CA ARG A 994 -57.11 -22.81 -22.75
C ARG A 994 -55.73 -22.39 -23.26
N SER A 995 -55.16 -23.21 -24.13
CA SER A 995 -53.84 -22.99 -24.71
C SER A 995 -53.89 -22.07 -25.92
N GLY A 996 -53.67 -20.77 -25.72
CA GLY A 996 -53.38 -19.85 -26.80
C GLY A 996 -51.99 -20.14 -27.39
N ALA A 997 -51.91 -20.72 -28.59
CA ALA A 997 -50.64 -21.00 -29.26
C ALA A 997 -50.52 -20.17 -30.55
N ALA A 998 -49.31 -19.68 -30.81
CA ALA A 998 -48.92 -19.15 -32.12
C ALA A 998 -47.54 -19.73 -32.45
N ARG A 999 -47.41 -20.24 -33.68
CA ARG A 999 -46.29 -21.02 -34.21
C ARG A 999 -45.58 -20.26 -35.33
N ARG A 1000 -44.25 -20.02 -35.26
CA ARG A 1000 -43.53 -19.19 -36.28
C ARG A 1000 -42.11 -19.59 -36.64
N CYS A 1001 -41.69 -19.20 -37.84
CA CYS A 1001 -40.31 -19.21 -38.33
C CYS A 1001 -39.88 -17.77 -38.69
N CYS A 1002 -38.75 -17.32 -38.15
CA CYS A 1002 -38.11 -16.03 -38.40
C CYS A 1002 -36.78 -16.29 -39.11
N THR A 1003 -36.38 -15.45 -40.06
CA THR A 1003 -35.15 -15.65 -40.86
C THR A 1003 -34.36 -14.35 -41.01
N SER A 1004 -33.04 -14.45 -40.98
CA SER A 1004 -32.10 -13.38 -41.37
C SER A 1004 -31.70 -13.56 -42.86
N PRO A 1005 -31.58 -12.49 -43.67
CA PRO A 1005 -31.13 -12.61 -45.06
C PRO A 1005 -29.67 -13.09 -45.15
N LYS A 1006 -29.41 -14.19 -45.89
CA LYS A 1006 -28.03 -14.66 -46.16
C LYS A 1006 -27.28 -13.67 -47.06
N THR A 1007 -26.32 -12.92 -46.51
CA THR A 1007 -25.25 -12.28 -47.30
C THR A 1007 -24.04 -13.22 -47.39
N ARG A 1008 -23.77 -13.70 -48.60
CA ARG A 1008 -22.57 -14.46 -48.97
C ARG A 1008 -21.39 -13.48 -49.02
N THR A 1009 -20.28 -13.80 -48.35
CA THR A 1009 -19.07 -12.96 -48.24
C THR A 1009 -18.28 -12.83 -49.55
N SER A 1010 -17.94 -11.59 -49.95
CA SER A 1010 -16.63 -11.20 -50.52
C SER A 1010 -16.51 -9.66 -50.64
N HIS A 1011 -15.74 -9.04 -49.72
CA HIS A 1011 -15.23 -7.65 -49.70
C HIS A 1011 -16.21 -6.44 -49.82
N PRO A 1012 -15.85 -5.26 -49.26
CA PRO A 1012 -16.83 -4.28 -48.76
C PRO A 1012 -17.34 -3.35 -49.87
N PRO A 1013 -18.65 -3.08 -49.94
CA PRO A 1013 -19.17 -1.91 -50.62
C PRO A 1013 -19.70 -0.87 -49.62
N THR A 1014 -19.38 0.38 -49.92
CA THR A 1014 -19.99 1.60 -49.41
C THR A 1014 -21.52 1.52 -49.34
N MET A 1015 -22.11 1.85 -48.18
CA MET A 1015 -23.57 1.91 -48.02
C MET A 1015 -24.13 3.17 -48.69
N SER A 1016 -25.06 2.95 -49.63
CA SER A 1016 -26.04 3.93 -50.10
C SER A 1016 -27.44 3.45 -49.67
N PRO A 1017 -28.36 4.33 -49.24
CA PRO A 1017 -29.63 3.92 -48.64
C PRO A 1017 -30.68 3.65 -49.72
N ALA A 1018 -30.96 2.39 -50.02
CA ALA A 1018 -32.16 2.01 -50.76
C ALA A 1018 -32.56 0.55 -50.46
N CYS A 1019 -33.48 0.34 -49.52
CA CYS A 1019 -34.17 -0.95 -49.43
C CYS A 1019 -35.56 -0.84 -48.75
N TRP A 1020 -36.52 -0.27 -49.47
CA TRP A 1020 -37.95 -0.62 -49.36
C TRP A 1020 -38.55 -0.65 -50.78
N PRO A 1021 -39.27 -1.71 -51.20
CA PRO A 1021 -39.99 -1.67 -52.46
C PRO A 1021 -41.16 -0.68 -52.35
N ALA A 1022 -41.31 0.18 -53.36
CA ALA A 1022 -42.34 1.20 -53.41
C ALA A 1022 -43.75 0.62 -53.21
N THR A 1023 -44.49 1.17 -52.24
CA THR A 1023 -45.94 1.04 -52.13
C THR A 1023 -46.59 1.35 -53.47
N CYS A 1024 -47.56 0.51 -53.90
CA CYS A 1024 -48.35 0.72 -55.11
C CYS A 1024 -48.81 2.18 -55.23
N ALA A 1025 -48.38 2.85 -56.31
CA ALA A 1025 -48.78 4.21 -56.61
C ALA A 1025 -50.32 4.33 -56.69
N PRO A 1026 -50.93 5.39 -56.12
CA PRO A 1026 -52.34 5.66 -56.36
C PRO A 1026 -52.54 5.94 -57.85
N ARG A 1027 -53.46 5.23 -58.51
CA ARG A 1027 -53.75 5.41 -59.95
C ARG A 1027 -54.07 6.88 -60.25
N ARG A 1028 -53.18 7.56 -60.98
CA ARG A 1028 -53.45 8.85 -61.63
C ARG A 1028 -53.26 8.67 -63.14
N GLY A 1029 -54.32 8.93 -63.91
CA GLY A 1029 -54.25 9.05 -65.37
C GLY A 1029 -53.59 10.37 -65.81
N PRO A 1030 -53.12 10.48 -67.06
CA PRO A 1030 -52.36 11.63 -67.53
C PRO A 1030 -53.26 12.81 -67.93
N SER A 1031 -52.75 14.02 -67.71
CA SER A 1031 -53.41 15.32 -67.91
C SER A 1031 -53.31 15.85 -69.34
N TYR A 1032 -54.41 16.40 -69.89
CA TYR A 1032 -54.39 17.54 -70.82
C TYR A 1032 -55.74 18.30 -70.82
N GLY A 1033 -55.67 19.62 -70.68
CA GLY A 1033 -56.42 20.65 -71.43
C GLY A 1033 -57.95 20.78 -71.36
N ASN A 1034 -58.39 21.93 -70.82
CA ASN A 1034 -59.60 22.72 -71.11
C ASN A 1034 -61.02 22.13 -70.92
N GLY A 1035 -61.85 22.91 -70.21
CA GLY A 1035 -63.28 23.03 -70.47
C GLY A 1035 -64.23 22.40 -69.44
N SER A 1036 -64.95 23.26 -68.71
CA SER A 1036 -66.34 23.10 -68.22
C SER A 1036 -66.79 21.76 -67.59
N THR A 1037 -67.19 21.87 -66.31
CA THR A 1037 -68.33 21.20 -65.65
C THR A 1037 -68.51 19.67 -65.82
N SER A 1038 -68.14 18.90 -64.80
CA SER A 1038 -69.10 18.19 -63.91
C SER A 1038 -68.35 17.22 -63.00
N THR A 1039 -68.87 17.10 -61.78
CA THR A 1039 -68.27 16.47 -60.60
C THR A 1039 -68.47 14.96 -60.61
N ALA A 1040 -67.40 14.19 -60.40
CA ALA A 1040 -67.49 12.84 -59.82
C ALA A 1040 -66.26 12.61 -58.92
N CYS A 1041 -66.43 12.91 -57.63
CA CYS A 1041 -65.46 12.57 -56.58
C CYS A 1041 -65.58 11.09 -56.21
N ASN A 1042 -64.44 10.43 -56.00
CA ASN A 1042 -64.38 9.26 -55.12
C ASN A 1042 -64.81 9.70 -53.72
N THR A 1043 -65.85 9.06 -53.18
CA THR A 1043 -66.35 9.30 -51.83
C THR A 1043 -65.32 8.91 -50.79
N VAL A 1044 -64.78 9.90 -50.08
CA VAL A 1044 -64.17 9.74 -48.76
C VAL A 1044 -65.32 9.45 -47.78
N PRO A 1045 -65.35 8.31 -47.06
CA PRO A 1045 -66.35 8.14 -46.01
C PRO A 1045 -65.98 9.07 -44.85
N PRO A 1046 -66.94 9.82 -44.28
CA PRO A 1046 -66.67 10.59 -43.08
C PRO A 1046 -66.37 9.63 -41.93
N SER A 1047 -65.34 9.96 -41.14
CA SER A 1047 -64.83 9.15 -40.03
C SER A 1047 -65.81 8.77 -38.90
N PRO A 1048 -67.05 9.32 -38.75
CA PRO A 1048 -67.99 8.81 -37.76
C PRO A 1048 -68.68 7.49 -38.14
N ASP A 1049 -68.80 7.15 -39.44
CA ASP A 1049 -69.70 6.07 -39.90
C ASP A 1049 -69.06 4.66 -39.98
N TRP A 1050 -67.76 4.52 -39.68
CA TRP A 1050 -67.09 3.21 -39.71
C TRP A 1050 -67.20 2.45 -38.38
N ALA A 1051 -67.25 3.17 -37.25
CA ALA A 1051 -67.35 2.58 -35.91
C ALA A 1051 -68.67 1.82 -35.65
N PRO A 1052 -69.86 2.26 -36.13
CA PRO A 1052 -71.11 1.51 -35.97
C PRO A 1052 -71.12 0.18 -36.75
N ARG A 1053 -70.35 0.07 -37.85
CA ARG A 1053 -70.27 -1.17 -38.65
C ARG A 1053 -69.38 -2.23 -38.00
N THR A 1054 -68.32 -1.85 -37.29
CA THR A 1054 -67.48 -2.78 -36.49
C THR A 1054 -68.13 -3.18 -35.16
N LEU A 1055 -69.00 -2.33 -34.60
CA LEU A 1055 -69.85 -2.67 -33.46
C LEU A 1055 -70.86 -3.79 -33.80
N ARG A 1056 -71.40 -3.84 -35.03
CA ARG A 1056 -72.28 -4.94 -35.49
C ARG A 1056 -71.55 -6.27 -35.69
N THR A 1057 -70.21 -6.29 -35.76
CA THR A 1057 -69.38 -7.50 -35.88
C THR A 1057 -68.57 -7.81 -34.62
N GLY A 1058 -68.84 -7.11 -33.50
CA GLY A 1058 -68.31 -7.42 -32.18
C GLY A 1058 -66.89 -6.89 -31.88
N ARG A 1059 -66.39 -5.84 -32.55
CA ARG A 1059 -65.07 -5.23 -32.28
C ARG A 1059 -65.19 -3.79 -31.78
N GLN A 1060 -64.56 -3.47 -30.64
CA GLN A 1060 -64.43 -2.11 -30.08
C GLN A 1060 -62.95 -1.71 -29.97
N HIS A 1061 -62.64 -0.45 -30.32
CA HIS A 1061 -61.29 0.13 -30.25
C HIS A 1061 -61.33 1.49 -29.53
N GLY A 1062 -60.73 1.58 -28.33
CA GLY A 1062 -60.63 2.79 -27.50
C GLY A 1062 -59.45 3.70 -27.87
N ALA A 1063 -58.20 3.19 -27.80
CA ALA A 1063 -56.96 3.91 -28.14
C ALA A 1063 -56.42 3.63 -29.55
N GLY A 1064 -56.99 2.68 -30.29
CA GLY A 1064 -56.60 2.36 -31.68
C GLY A 1064 -57.06 3.37 -32.75
N ARG A 1065 -57.37 4.62 -32.39
CA ARG A 1065 -57.78 5.67 -33.35
C ARG A 1065 -56.58 6.49 -33.84
N GLY A 1066 -55.54 5.81 -34.32
CA GLY A 1066 -54.38 6.42 -34.98
C GLY A 1066 -54.56 6.61 -36.49
N LEU A 1067 -55.74 7.01 -36.97
CA LEU A 1067 -55.96 7.33 -38.39
C LEU A 1067 -56.01 8.85 -38.57
N ALA A 1068 -54.84 9.48 -38.52
CA ALA A 1068 -54.68 10.89 -38.86
C ALA A 1068 -54.11 11.01 -40.28
N ALA A 1069 -54.89 11.58 -41.21
CA ALA A 1069 -54.35 12.07 -42.47
C ALA A 1069 -53.64 13.41 -42.21
N ARG A 1070 -52.32 13.40 -42.04
CA ARG A 1070 -51.52 14.63 -41.85
C ARG A 1070 -51.14 15.25 -43.19
N ARG A 1071 -51.37 16.55 -43.32
CA ARG A 1071 -50.71 17.48 -44.25
C ARG A 1071 -49.85 18.41 -43.39
N ASP A 1072 -48.58 18.53 -43.73
CA ASP A 1072 -47.63 19.42 -43.07
C ASP A 1072 -47.85 20.90 -43.43
N ALA A 1073 -47.63 21.80 -42.46
CA ALA A 1073 -47.14 23.16 -42.69
C ALA A 1073 -46.64 23.83 -41.40
N VAL A 1074 -45.50 24.49 -41.52
CA VAL A 1074 -44.77 25.35 -40.55
C VAL A 1074 -45.31 26.79 -40.60
N THR A 1075 -45.43 27.50 -39.47
CA THR A 1075 -45.00 28.91 -39.25
C THR A 1075 -45.33 29.48 -37.84
N ALA A 1076 -44.65 30.58 -37.51
CA ALA A 1076 -44.36 31.15 -36.19
C ALA A 1076 -45.28 32.30 -35.70
N ALA A 1077 -45.03 32.71 -34.44
CA ALA A 1077 -45.17 34.04 -33.80
C ALA A 1077 -46.41 34.40 -32.94
N GLY A 1078 -46.16 34.81 -31.67
CA GLY A 1078 -46.55 36.14 -31.14
C GLY A 1078 -47.68 36.30 -30.09
N LEU A 1079 -47.27 36.53 -28.82
CA LEU A 1079 -47.72 37.57 -27.84
C LEU A 1079 -49.13 37.60 -27.15
N CYS A 1080 -49.06 37.88 -25.83
CA CYS A 1080 -49.96 38.64 -24.92
C CYS A 1080 -51.07 37.93 -24.07
N ASP A 1081 -50.91 38.04 -22.74
CA ASP A 1081 -51.86 37.92 -21.59
C ASP A 1081 -52.69 39.22 -21.39
N PRO A 1082 -53.62 39.39 -20.40
CA PRO A 1082 -54.64 38.53 -19.74
C PRO A 1082 -56.04 39.26 -19.65
N PRO A 1083 -57.14 38.77 -18.99
CA PRO A 1083 -57.35 38.91 -17.51
C PRO A 1083 -58.24 37.82 -16.80
N ARG A 1084 -58.21 37.77 -15.45
CA ARG A 1084 -59.12 37.06 -14.49
C ARG A 1084 -60.48 37.81 -14.32
N PRO A 1085 -61.45 37.55 -13.37
CA PRO A 1085 -61.55 36.60 -12.22
C PRO A 1085 -62.99 36.03 -11.88
N VAL A 1086 -63.13 35.50 -10.64
CA VAL A 1086 -64.32 35.23 -9.78
C VAL A 1086 -64.87 33.79 -9.83
N GLY A 1087 -65.10 33.03 -8.74
CA GLY A 1087 -64.99 33.25 -7.29
C GLY A 1087 -65.89 32.24 -6.52
N CYS A 1088 -65.58 32.01 -5.22
CA CYS A 1088 -66.47 31.55 -4.12
C CYS A 1088 -66.95 30.06 -4.10
N LEU A 1089 -67.14 29.30 -3.00
CA LEU A 1089 -67.20 29.51 -1.53
C LEU A 1089 -67.13 28.12 -0.78
N PHE A 1090 -66.39 28.07 0.35
CA PHE A 1090 -66.53 27.40 1.68
C PHE A 1090 -67.73 26.43 2.03
N PRO A 1091 -67.81 25.74 3.22
CA PRO A 1091 -66.85 24.87 3.96
C PRO A 1091 -67.52 23.76 4.86
N GLY A 1092 -66.76 23.11 5.76
CA GLY A 1092 -67.27 22.53 7.03
C GLY A 1092 -66.28 21.55 7.71
N CYS A 1093 -65.58 21.89 8.81
CA CYS A 1093 -65.93 21.70 10.25
C CYS A 1093 -66.37 20.25 10.59
N ARG A 1094 -65.94 19.54 11.66
CA ARG A 1094 -65.36 19.89 12.98
C ARG A 1094 -65.06 18.58 13.78
N ARG A 1095 -64.11 18.67 14.75
CA ARG A 1095 -64.06 18.02 16.10
C ARG A 1095 -63.85 16.48 16.17
N SER A 1096 -63.22 15.87 17.18
CA SER A 1096 -62.55 16.30 18.43
C SER A 1096 -61.93 15.08 19.15
N SER A 1097 -60.84 15.36 19.89
CA SER A 1097 -60.52 14.92 21.27
C SER A 1097 -60.16 13.46 21.65
N ARG A 1098 -58.91 13.37 22.16
CA ARG A 1098 -58.46 12.93 23.51
C ARG A 1098 -58.34 11.42 23.88
N ARG A 1099 -57.12 11.16 24.39
CA ARG A 1099 -56.71 10.41 25.62
C ARG A 1099 -56.47 8.90 25.57
N ALA A 1100 -55.17 8.58 25.75
CA ALA A 1100 -54.55 7.80 26.85
C ALA A 1100 -54.96 6.35 27.11
N GLY A 1101 -53.95 5.49 27.32
CA GLY A 1101 -54.08 4.35 28.25
C GLY A 1101 -53.30 3.09 27.86
N ARG A 1102 -52.30 2.74 28.68
CA ARG A 1102 -51.55 1.48 28.71
C ARG A 1102 -52.48 0.25 28.82
N GLY A 1103 -52.02 -0.90 28.32
CA GLY A 1103 -52.59 -2.21 28.67
C GLY A 1103 -51.84 -3.40 28.07
N GLN A 1104 -51.02 -4.06 28.90
CA GLN A 1104 -50.46 -5.40 28.68
C GLN A 1104 -51.54 -6.49 28.53
N ARG A 1105 -51.24 -7.54 27.76
CA ARG A 1105 -51.41 -8.99 28.03
C ARG A 1105 -50.71 -9.75 26.86
N ARG A 1106 -49.69 -10.61 27.04
CA ARG A 1106 -49.66 -12.02 27.55
C ARG A 1106 -50.64 -12.91 26.76
N PHE A 1107 -50.37 -14.11 26.24
CA PHE A 1107 -49.36 -15.20 26.33
C PHE A 1107 -49.44 -15.95 24.96
N ASP A 1108 -48.47 -16.73 24.47
CA ASP A 1108 -48.30 -18.14 24.84
C ASP A 1108 -46.97 -18.75 24.36
N VAL A 1109 -46.55 -19.75 25.13
CA VAL A 1109 -45.31 -20.52 25.12
C VAL A 1109 -45.67 -22.00 24.95
N ALA A 1110 -44.87 -22.76 24.18
CA ALA A 1110 -44.53 -24.17 24.41
C ALA A 1110 -43.31 -24.49 23.50
N ILE A 1111 -42.09 -24.79 23.96
CA ILE A 1111 -41.53 -25.81 24.89
C ILE A 1111 -41.49 -27.24 24.31
N GLY A 1112 -40.27 -27.79 24.27
CA GLY A 1112 -39.94 -29.22 24.29
C GLY A 1112 -38.50 -29.48 23.79
N CYS A 1113 -37.45 -29.25 24.60
CA CYS A 1113 -36.68 -30.23 25.43
C CYS A 1113 -35.66 -31.06 24.63
N ARG A 1114 -34.32 -30.85 24.77
CA ARG A 1114 -33.36 -31.15 25.87
C ARG A 1114 -32.92 -32.62 25.99
N THR A 1115 -31.59 -32.83 25.97
CA THR A 1115 -30.67 -33.68 26.79
C THR A 1115 -29.39 -33.89 25.95
N ASP A 1116 -28.14 -33.85 26.39
CA ASP A 1116 -27.42 -33.61 27.66
C ASP A 1116 -25.90 -33.45 27.30
N PRO A 1117 -24.99 -33.12 28.25
CA PRO A 1117 -23.63 -32.62 27.96
C PRO A 1117 -22.48 -33.67 28.11
N CYS A 1118 -21.25 -33.19 27.83
CA CYS A 1118 -19.91 -33.74 28.11
C CYS A 1118 -19.25 -34.62 27.03
N LEU A 1119 -18.20 -34.11 26.37
CA LEU A 1119 -16.78 -34.46 26.58
C LEU A 1119 -15.87 -33.92 25.45
N ARG A 1120 -14.71 -33.39 25.90
CA ARG A 1120 -13.40 -33.20 25.26
C ARG A 1120 -13.22 -33.69 23.81
N LEU A 1121 -12.65 -32.83 22.96
CA LEU A 1121 -11.27 -32.92 22.41
C LEU A 1121 -11.12 -31.91 21.24
N HIS A 1122 -10.00 -31.20 21.25
CA HIS A 1122 -9.37 -30.51 20.10
C HIS A 1122 -9.21 -31.45 18.88
N PRO A 1123 -8.93 -30.96 17.66
CA PRO A 1123 -8.36 -29.64 17.28
C PRO A 1123 -9.39 -28.57 16.95
#